data_AF-A0A2E0FHR3-F1
#
_entry.id   AF-A0A2E0FHR3-F1
#
_cell.length_a   1.000
_cell.length_b   1.000
_cell.length_c   1.000
_cell.angle_alpha   90.00
_cell.angle_beta   90.00
_cell.angle_gamma   90.00
#
_symmetry.space_group_name_H-M   'P 1'
#
loop_
_entity.id
_entity.type
_entity.pdbx_description
1 polymer ?
#
loop_
_entity_poly.entity_id
_entity_poly.type
_entity_poly.pdbx_seq_one_letter_code
_entity_poly.pdbx_strand_id
1 'polypeptide(L)'
;MHQISDLNRFVISKKTFVKPILFIIFIATSIFMLVGLTGYGQNELVIERSKKVPPGFARTTEMLSKKLTENWDSDEDKFLALYTWVIHNIKYDVKQLENYSIKHQSSQKTLKRRKGVCQHYSSLLEELCAEADIVCKRIDGNIDKDLWVYQHSDAYHVADHSWNGVQLDGKWQLVDATFDAGFVGVQHGKFAQFLRRLGIPYVNPKLKFVRAPVYTRYNMPPDEMIIDHLPVVPFWQLLHDPMPIDSFRLSLGQKRAYLRNRVEGPFYNYKDSIEHCIFHEFPDQVIGYSCSNYNDTNDFRYGFGQERFVYESLVKYQGTKPQDLPDCELRYTEYDTLNYFVLEAKAAFKNQKSTEKKVHLSLLKKQKDRYKRVFRENNKIIAKTKSACTKNKVLIRKNKSQNKALKIKYEKLKVAIKKQAAIQLKQKEGAEEIPPRSELEKKLSDANEALADVDRLILQNDTLKMALSNTFNLIDQQMELVDSALINQIRCTMESEGWLLAFYARYDSIYLNARIRAQIWNEAHLKHRDSLLFLVSKKVKRVVGQHYKNLSSMKRGIKTAQSLYTELSPFVDVDELGANLLKLNSQAVLSFENHLFIYDSLRERNFDLNFWLEKNTKEQKELIRGCAWEKSTAGPHRRFNQRFERSRYLSQLKQISEHQHALSRNKAVIRGELKAIRQEIKLREQQDISSQ
;
A
#
# COMPACT_ATOMS: atom_id res chain seq x y z
N MET A 1 56.34 -57.25 38.27
CA MET A 1 55.96 -57.84 36.97
C MET A 1 54.62 -58.52 37.15
N HIS A 2 53.70 -58.36 36.17
CA HIS A 2 52.29 -58.82 36.15
C HIS A 2 51.26 -58.00 36.95
N GLN A 3 50.89 -56.83 36.42
CA GLN A 3 49.51 -56.31 36.49
C GLN A 3 49.25 -55.14 35.52
N ILE A 4 49.79 -55.22 34.29
CA ILE A 4 49.47 -54.29 33.19
C ILE A 4 48.90 -55.11 32.04
N SER A 5 47.68 -55.64 32.20
CA SER A 5 46.99 -56.33 31.09
C SER A 5 45.49 -56.06 31.00
N ASP A 6 44.86 -55.43 32.01
CA ASP A 6 43.39 -55.33 32.02
C ASP A 6 42.81 -53.96 31.63
N LEU A 7 43.59 -52.88 31.58
CA LEU A 7 43.08 -51.58 31.12
C LEU A 7 42.89 -51.47 29.59
N ASN A 8 43.52 -52.36 28.80
CA ASN A 8 43.34 -52.37 27.34
C ASN A 8 42.07 -53.11 26.87
N ARG A 9 41.35 -53.82 27.75
CA ARG A 9 40.06 -54.46 27.38
C ARG A 9 38.85 -53.51 27.43
N PHE A 10 38.89 -52.45 28.23
CA PHE A 10 37.72 -51.55 28.36
C PHE A 10 37.65 -50.45 27.28
N VAL A 11 38.77 -50.08 26.65
CA VAL A 11 38.80 -49.07 25.56
C VAL A 11 38.41 -49.68 24.20
N ILE A 12 38.45 -51.01 24.04
CA ILE A 12 38.08 -51.70 22.80
C ILE A 12 36.54 -51.88 22.67
N SER A 13 35.78 -51.75 23.77
CA SER A 13 34.32 -51.92 23.77
C SER A 13 33.51 -50.68 23.32
N LYS A 14 34.08 -49.46 23.35
CA LYS A 14 33.37 -48.26 22.84
C LYS A 14 33.46 -48.12 21.31
N LYS A 15 34.51 -48.65 20.67
CA LYS A 15 34.65 -48.60 19.20
C LYS A 15 33.72 -49.55 18.44
N THR A 16 33.22 -50.60 19.09
CA THR A 16 32.30 -51.58 18.47
C THR A 16 30.83 -51.12 18.47
N PHE A 17 30.42 -50.23 19.37
CA PHE A 17 29.05 -49.68 19.39
C PHE A 17 28.87 -48.35 18.63
N VAL A 18 29.93 -47.55 18.46
CA VAL A 18 29.83 -46.24 17.77
C VAL A 18 29.59 -46.40 16.26
N LYS A 19 30.20 -47.40 15.62
CA LYS A 19 30.01 -47.67 14.18
C LYS A 19 28.57 -48.06 13.81
N PRO A 20 27.89 -49.00 14.49
CA PRO A 20 26.50 -49.31 14.19
C PRO A 20 25.55 -48.14 14.49
N ILE A 21 25.80 -47.35 15.54
CA ILE A 21 24.98 -46.16 15.84
C ILE A 21 25.13 -45.10 14.74
N LEU A 22 26.35 -44.79 14.30
CA LEU A 22 26.59 -43.85 13.19
C LEU A 22 26.01 -44.36 11.86
N PHE A 23 26.02 -45.68 11.63
CA PHE A 23 25.41 -46.29 10.46
C PHE A 23 23.88 -46.20 10.49
N ILE A 24 23.26 -46.40 11.66
CA ILE A 24 21.81 -46.20 11.84
C ILE A 24 21.43 -44.73 11.66
N ILE A 25 22.21 -43.78 12.19
CA ILE A 25 21.99 -42.35 11.98
C ILE A 25 22.14 -42.00 10.49
N PHE A 26 23.17 -42.52 9.83
CA PHE A 26 23.36 -42.32 8.38
C PHE A 26 22.18 -42.86 7.58
N ILE A 27 21.75 -44.10 7.83
CA ILE A 27 20.56 -44.69 7.20
C ILE A 27 19.32 -43.85 7.49
N ALA A 28 19.09 -43.42 8.73
CA ALA A 28 17.95 -42.58 9.09
C ALA A 28 17.98 -41.24 8.34
N THR A 29 19.15 -40.60 8.22
CA THR A 29 19.30 -39.35 7.47
C THR A 29 19.16 -39.54 5.96
N SER A 30 19.64 -40.66 5.41
CA SER A 30 19.49 -41.00 3.99
C SER A 30 18.05 -41.35 3.64
N ILE A 31 17.35 -42.09 4.51
CA ILE A 31 15.92 -42.36 4.37
C ILE A 31 15.13 -41.05 4.48
N PHE A 32 15.47 -40.18 5.44
CA PHE A 32 14.82 -38.87 5.58
C PHE A 32 15.04 -37.98 4.34
N MET A 33 16.26 -37.96 3.79
CA MET A 33 16.54 -37.29 2.51
C MET A 33 15.74 -37.88 1.35
N LEU A 34 15.70 -39.22 1.24
CA LEU A 34 14.99 -39.91 0.15
C LEU A 34 13.48 -39.64 0.21
N VAL A 35 12.88 -39.72 1.40
CA VAL A 35 11.46 -39.40 1.64
C VAL A 35 11.15 -37.93 1.32
N GLY A 36 12.06 -37.02 1.69
CA GLY A 36 11.94 -35.59 1.34
C GLY A 36 12.00 -35.33 -0.17
N LEU A 37 12.91 -36.00 -0.89
CA LEU A 37 13.04 -35.91 -2.34
C LEU A 37 11.81 -36.48 -3.07
N THR A 38 11.27 -37.61 -2.62
CA THR A 38 10.06 -38.20 -3.22
C THR A 38 8.81 -37.35 -2.98
N GLY A 39 8.64 -36.77 -1.79
CA GLY A 39 7.50 -35.90 -1.48
C GLY A 39 7.54 -34.58 -2.27
N TYR A 40 8.72 -33.99 -2.44
CA TYR A 40 8.87 -32.78 -3.26
C TYR A 40 8.58 -33.07 -4.74
N GLY A 41 9.07 -34.20 -5.27
CA GLY A 41 8.79 -34.63 -6.65
C GLY A 41 7.31 -34.91 -6.92
N GLN A 42 6.60 -35.50 -5.96
CA GLN A 42 5.16 -35.77 -6.08
C GLN A 42 4.34 -34.47 -6.16
N ASN A 43 4.62 -33.49 -5.29
CA ASN A 43 3.92 -32.20 -5.32
C ASN A 43 4.11 -31.46 -6.66
N GLU A 44 5.33 -31.44 -7.22
CA GLU A 44 5.56 -30.83 -8.53
C GLU A 44 4.79 -31.54 -9.64
N LEU A 45 4.70 -32.87 -9.60
CA LEU A 45 3.92 -33.65 -10.56
C LEU A 45 2.42 -33.33 -10.49
N VAL A 46 1.86 -33.24 -9.28
CA VAL A 46 0.45 -32.86 -9.05
C VAL A 46 0.20 -31.47 -9.64
N ILE A 47 1.05 -30.50 -9.28
CA ILE A 47 0.95 -29.12 -9.74
C ILE A 47 0.99 -29.03 -11.27
N GLU A 48 1.94 -29.70 -11.91
CA GLU A 48 2.11 -29.65 -13.36
C GLU A 48 0.97 -30.33 -14.13
N ARG A 49 0.42 -31.43 -13.62
CA ARG A 49 -0.75 -32.09 -14.21
C ARG A 49 -2.01 -31.23 -14.08
N SER A 50 -2.22 -30.63 -12.92
CA SER A 50 -3.42 -29.79 -12.68
C SER A 50 -3.45 -28.53 -13.51
N LYS A 51 -2.30 -27.95 -13.86
CA LYS A 51 -2.22 -26.82 -14.81
C LYS A 51 -2.63 -27.21 -16.23
N LYS A 52 -2.52 -28.48 -16.61
CA LYS A 52 -2.70 -28.98 -18.00
C LYS A 52 -4.07 -29.60 -18.26
N VAL A 53 -5.00 -29.57 -17.30
CA VAL A 53 -6.35 -30.14 -17.50
C VAL A 53 -7.07 -29.46 -18.67
N PRO A 54 -7.55 -30.23 -19.67
CA PRO A 54 -8.23 -29.66 -20.83
C PRO A 54 -9.49 -28.87 -20.44
N PRO A 55 -9.79 -27.72 -21.08
CA PRO A 55 -10.95 -26.90 -20.75
C PRO A 55 -12.30 -27.63 -20.82
N GLY A 56 -12.39 -28.70 -21.63
CA GLY A 56 -13.59 -29.52 -21.79
C GLY A 56 -14.05 -30.22 -20.51
N PHE A 57 -13.15 -30.51 -19.58
CA PHE A 57 -13.50 -31.11 -18.29
C PHE A 57 -14.03 -30.08 -17.28
N ALA A 58 -13.74 -28.80 -17.50
CA ALA A 58 -14.11 -27.73 -16.60
C ALA A 58 -15.45 -27.06 -16.96
N ARG A 59 -16.42 -27.90 -17.37
CA ARG A 59 -17.81 -27.56 -17.72
C ARG A 59 -18.75 -27.59 -16.53
N THR A 60 -18.55 -28.54 -15.62
CA THR A 60 -19.22 -28.67 -14.32
C THR A 60 -18.17 -28.84 -13.24
N THR A 61 -18.54 -28.53 -11.99
CA THR A 61 -17.71 -28.75 -10.80
C THR A 61 -17.40 -30.24 -10.62
N GLU A 62 -18.40 -31.11 -10.73
CA GLU A 62 -18.26 -32.58 -10.74
C GLU A 62 -17.22 -33.10 -11.76
N MET A 63 -17.39 -32.77 -13.06
CA MET A 63 -16.48 -33.25 -14.11
C MET A 63 -15.05 -32.78 -13.90
N LEU A 64 -14.89 -31.54 -13.44
CA LEU A 64 -13.58 -30.97 -13.18
C LEU A 64 -12.91 -31.66 -12.00
N SER A 65 -13.66 -31.81 -10.90
CA SER A 65 -13.15 -32.40 -9.68
C SER A 65 -12.69 -33.83 -9.95
N LYS A 66 -13.57 -34.67 -10.50
CA LYS A 66 -13.25 -36.05 -10.89
C LYS A 66 -12.02 -36.13 -11.79
N LYS A 67 -11.89 -35.23 -12.79
CA LYS A 67 -10.73 -35.25 -13.69
C LYS A 67 -9.43 -34.86 -13.00
N LEU A 68 -9.48 -33.93 -12.05
CA LEU A 68 -8.31 -33.49 -11.30
C LEU A 68 -7.87 -34.53 -10.28
N THR A 69 -8.78 -35.36 -9.77
CA THR A 69 -8.54 -36.30 -8.68
C THR A 69 -8.38 -37.76 -9.10
N GLU A 70 -8.75 -38.14 -10.34
CA GLU A 70 -8.77 -39.54 -10.81
C GLU A 70 -7.45 -40.32 -10.68
N ASN A 71 -6.30 -39.63 -10.61
CA ASN A 71 -4.97 -40.26 -10.59
C ASN A 71 -4.25 -40.09 -9.23
N TRP A 72 -4.98 -39.67 -8.19
CA TRP A 72 -4.42 -39.39 -6.87
C TRP A 72 -5.19 -40.14 -5.80
N ASP A 73 -4.46 -40.87 -4.96
CA ASP A 73 -5.06 -41.68 -3.89
C ASP A 73 -5.22 -40.86 -2.60
N SER A 74 -4.24 -40.03 -2.24
CA SER A 74 -4.27 -39.20 -1.03
C SER A 74 -5.13 -37.96 -1.19
N ASP A 75 -5.77 -37.54 -0.10
CA ASP A 75 -6.60 -36.34 -0.09
C ASP A 75 -5.74 -35.07 -0.22
N GLU A 76 -4.48 -35.10 0.24
CA GLU A 76 -3.49 -34.05 0.03
C GLU A 76 -3.23 -33.80 -1.45
N ASP A 77 -2.96 -34.85 -2.24
CA ASP A 77 -2.66 -34.74 -3.67
C ASP A 77 -3.91 -34.30 -4.44
N LYS A 78 -5.07 -34.88 -4.12
CA LYS A 78 -6.36 -34.46 -4.70
C LYS A 78 -6.63 -32.99 -4.40
N PHE A 79 -6.48 -32.56 -3.16
CA PHE A 79 -6.73 -31.17 -2.77
C PHE A 79 -5.73 -30.21 -3.42
N LEU A 80 -4.43 -30.56 -3.44
CA LEU A 80 -3.41 -29.78 -4.13
C LEU A 80 -3.74 -29.63 -5.61
N ALA A 81 -4.29 -30.68 -6.25
CA ALA A 81 -4.73 -30.63 -7.63
C ALA A 81 -5.88 -29.64 -7.85
N LEU A 82 -6.91 -29.71 -7.01
CA LEU A 82 -8.07 -28.80 -7.04
C LEU A 82 -7.65 -27.35 -6.78
N TYR A 83 -6.89 -27.12 -5.71
CA TYR A 83 -6.39 -25.81 -5.30
C TYR A 83 -5.54 -25.17 -6.40
N THR A 84 -4.56 -25.92 -6.93
CA THR A 84 -3.70 -25.50 -8.05
C THR A 84 -4.53 -25.08 -9.25
N TRP A 85 -5.54 -25.88 -9.62
CA TRP A 85 -6.38 -25.53 -10.74
C TRP A 85 -7.11 -24.20 -10.51
N VAL A 86 -7.67 -23.98 -9.32
CA VAL A 86 -8.40 -22.74 -8.99
C VAL A 86 -7.51 -21.50 -9.09
N ILE A 87 -6.34 -21.50 -8.44
CA ILE A 87 -5.44 -20.33 -8.40
C ILE A 87 -4.88 -19.97 -9.79
N HIS A 88 -4.71 -20.98 -10.66
CA HIS A 88 -4.23 -20.79 -12.02
C HIS A 88 -5.33 -20.35 -13.00
N ASN A 89 -6.58 -20.76 -12.79
CA ASN A 89 -7.63 -20.63 -13.80
C ASN A 89 -8.66 -19.54 -13.52
N ILE A 90 -8.89 -19.16 -12.26
CA ILE A 90 -9.85 -18.11 -11.91
C ILE A 90 -9.17 -16.73 -11.93
N LYS A 91 -9.93 -15.69 -12.30
CA LYS A 91 -9.48 -14.28 -12.29
C LYS A 91 -10.23 -13.49 -11.23
N TYR A 92 -9.53 -12.61 -10.51
CA TYR A 92 -10.21 -11.72 -9.58
C TYR A 92 -11.11 -10.71 -10.31
N ASP A 93 -12.36 -10.57 -9.89
CA ASP A 93 -13.32 -9.64 -10.46
C ASP A 93 -13.15 -8.24 -9.87
N VAL A 94 -12.07 -7.58 -10.27
CA VAL A 94 -11.74 -6.20 -9.88
C VAL A 94 -12.92 -5.24 -10.08
N LYS A 95 -13.72 -5.45 -11.13
CA LYS A 95 -14.91 -4.61 -11.36
C LYS A 95 -15.94 -4.76 -10.26
N GLN A 96 -16.16 -5.96 -9.72
CA GLN A 96 -17.11 -6.16 -8.62
C GLN A 96 -16.58 -5.61 -7.29
N LEU A 97 -15.25 -5.68 -7.08
CA LEU A 97 -14.57 -5.06 -5.94
C LEU A 97 -14.68 -3.53 -6.00
N GLU A 98 -14.30 -2.92 -7.14
CA GLU A 98 -14.46 -1.49 -7.41
C GLU A 98 -15.92 -1.07 -7.23
N ASN A 99 -16.83 -1.94 -7.66
CA ASN A 99 -18.25 -1.68 -7.65
C ASN A 99 -19.00 -2.15 -6.39
N TYR A 100 -18.36 -2.47 -5.26
CA TYR A 100 -19.03 -2.94 -4.00
C TYR A 100 -20.36 -3.69 -4.20
N SER A 101 -20.41 -4.52 -5.23
CA SER A 101 -21.63 -5.11 -5.77
C SER A 101 -21.21 -6.51 -6.13
N ILE A 102 -20.88 -7.23 -5.06
CA ILE A 102 -20.68 -8.66 -5.10
C ILE A 102 -22.03 -9.22 -5.48
N LYS A 103 -22.13 -9.67 -6.73
CA LYS A 103 -23.34 -10.30 -7.23
C LYS A 103 -23.35 -11.72 -6.70
N HIS A 104 -24.48 -12.18 -6.17
CA HIS A 104 -24.66 -13.60 -5.93
C HIS A 104 -24.38 -14.38 -7.23
N GLN A 105 -23.46 -15.32 -7.13
CA GLN A 105 -22.96 -16.13 -8.23
C GLN A 105 -22.69 -17.53 -7.70
N SER A 106 -23.27 -18.54 -8.35
CA SER A 106 -22.99 -19.95 -8.07
C SER A 106 -21.58 -20.34 -8.52
N SER A 107 -20.99 -21.36 -7.91
CA SER A 107 -19.68 -21.89 -8.30
C SER A 107 -19.66 -22.32 -9.76
N GLN A 108 -20.75 -22.93 -10.26
CA GLN A 108 -20.90 -23.26 -11.67
C GLN A 108 -20.79 -22.04 -12.58
N LYS A 109 -21.32 -20.88 -12.17
CA LYS A 109 -21.17 -19.62 -12.90
C LYS A 109 -19.76 -19.04 -12.74
N THR A 110 -19.12 -19.19 -11.59
CA THR A 110 -17.70 -18.84 -11.38
C THR A 110 -16.78 -19.66 -12.30
N LEU A 111 -17.03 -20.97 -12.35
CA LEU A 111 -16.32 -21.93 -13.19
C LEU A 111 -16.45 -21.52 -14.66
N LYS A 112 -17.68 -21.37 -15.16
CA LYS A 112 -17.94 -20.94 -16.56
C LYS A 112 -17.33 -19.58 -16.89
N ARG A 113 -17.45 -18.59 -16.00
CA ARG A 113 -16.90 -17.23 -16.22
C ARG A 113 -15.38 -17.15 -16.04
N ARG A 114 -14.77 -18.14 -15.36
CA ARG A 114 -13.39 -18.12 -14.87
C ARG A 114 -13.05 -16.84 -14.10
N LYS A 115 -14.03 -16.31 -13.34
CA LYS A 115 -13.93 -14.98 -12.73
C LYS A 115 -14.83 -14.83 -11.50
N GLY A 116 -14.29 -14.29 -10.41
CA GLY A 116 -15.01 -14.09 -9.14
C GLY A 116 -14.26 -13.17 -8.15
N VAL A 117 -14.90 -12.81 -7.04
CA VAL A 117 -14.24 -12.16 -5.87
C VAL A 117 -13.94 -13.23 -4.83
N CYS A 118 -13.34 -12.89 -3.69
CA CYS A 118 -12.95 -13.84 -2.63
C CYS A 118 -14.02 -14.90 -2.31
N GLN A 119 -15.25 -14.47 -2.01
CA GLN A 119 -16.39 -15.38 -1.76
C GLN A 119 -16.62 -16.40 -2.90
N HIS A 120 -16.42 -16.00 -4.16
CA HIS A 120 -16.61 -16.90 -5.30
C HIS A 120 -15.44 -17.88 -5.48
N TYR A 121 -14.22 -17.51 -5.09
CA TYR A 121 -13.08 -18.44 -5.06
C TYR A 121 -13.33 -19.49 -3.99
N SER A 122 -13.66 -19.04 -2.78
CA SER A 122 -13.80 -19.94 -1.65
C SER A 122 -14.99 -20.89 -1.79
N SER A 123 -16.13 -20.42 -2.31
CA SER A 123 -17.27 -21.29 -2.62
C SER A 123 -16.98 -22.29 -3.75
N LEU A 124 -16.21 -21.88 -4.77
CA LEU A 124 -15.83 -22.80 -5.86
C LEU A 124 -14.90 -23.90 -5.34
N LEU A 125 -13.92 -23.56 -4.51
CA LEU A 125 -13.01 -24.53 -3.93
C LEU A 125 -13.77 -25.51 -3.02
N GLU A 126 -14.67 -24.99 -2.17
CA GLU A 126 -15.55 -25.81 -1.31
C GLU A 126 -16.38 -26.80 -2.14
N GLU A 127 -17.04 -26.35 -3.21
CA GLU A 127 -17.84 -27.23 -4.08
C GLU A 127 -16.97 -28.27 -4.80
N LEU A 128 -15.79 -27.91 -5.30
CA LEU A 128 -14.88 -28.87 -5.93
C LEU A 128 -14.39 -29.95 -4.94
N CYS A 129 -14.12 -29.56 -3.69
CA CYS A 129 -13.72 -30.52 -2.66
C CYS A 129 -14.86 -31.48 -2.31
N ALA A 130 -16.10 -30.97 -2.23
CA ALA A 130 -17.27 -31.81 -2.00
C ALA A 130 -17.45 -32.88 -3.08
N GLU A 131 -17.21 -32.54 -4.35
CA GLU A 131 -17.24 -33.50 -5.49
C GLU A 131 -16.09 -34.53 -5.47
N ALA A 132 -15.09 -34.34 -4.62
CA ALA A 132 -13.97 -35.26 -4.39
C ALA A 132 -14.04 -35.95 -3.02
N ASP A 133 -15.17 -35.83 -2.30
CA ASP A 133 -15.35 -36.34 -0.93
C ASP A 133 -14.36 -35.74 0.10
N ILE A 134 -13.83 -34.55 -0.18
CA ILE A 134 -12.92 -33.82 0.73
C ILE A 134 -13.73 -32.78 1.53
N VAL A 135 -13.64 -32.85 2.85
CA VAL A 135 -14.31 -31.90 3.74
C VAL A 135 -13.62 -30.54 3.67
N CYS A 136 -14.31 -29.56 3.08
CA CYS A 136 -13.86 -28.17 2.97
C CYS A 136 -15.01 -27.25 3.37
N LYS A 137 -14.68 -26.14 4.05
CA LYS A 137 -15.66 -25.14 4.49
C LYS A 137 -15.20 -23.74 4.13
N ARG A 138 -16.11 -22.92 3.57
CA ARG A 138 -15.86 -21.47 3.44
C ARG A 138 -15.85 -20.83 4.82
N ILE A 139 -14.82 -20.02 5.06
CA ILE A 139 -14.66 -19.21 6.25
C ILE A 139 -14.83 -17.74 5.83
N ASP A 140 -15.83 -17.06 6.41
CA ASP A 140 -16.03 -15.63 6.23
C ASP A 140 -15.36 -14.86 7.38
N GLY A 141 -14.70 -13.75 7.07
CA GLY A 141 -13.87 -13.01 8.04
C GLY A 141 -13.44 -11.64 7.58
N ASN A 142 -12.43 -11.10 8.23
CA ASN A 142 -11.81 -9.83 7.91
C ASN A 142 -10.34 -10.02 7.60
N ILE A 143 -9.85 -9.33 6.56
CA ILE A 143 -8.40 -9.17 6.38
C ILE A 143 -7.90 -7.93 7.12
N ASP A 144 -6.62 -7.92 7.48
CA ASP A 144 -6.00 -6.77 8.13
C ASP A 144 -6.19 -5.50 7.29
N LYS A 145 -6.49 -4.39 7.98
CA LYS A 145 -6.71 -3.07 7.39
C LYS A 145 -5.55 -2.56 6.53
N ASP A 146 -4.32 -3.00 6.78
CA ASP A 146 -3.13 -2.58 6.02
C ASP A 146 -2.97 -3.37 4.71
N LEU A 147 -3.69 -4.49 4.52
CA LEU A 147 -3.74 -5.25 3.28
C LEU A 147 -4.84 -4.78 2.31
N TRP A 148 -5.76 -3.97 2.81
CA TRP A 148 -6.79 -3.37 1.96
C TRP A 148 -6.20 -2.30 1.05
N VAL A 149 -6.59 -2.36 -0.23
CA VAL A 149 -6.29 -1.29 -1.21
C VAL A 149 -7.01 0.02 -0.83
N TYR A 150 -7.99 -0.03 0.09
CA TYR A 150 -8.85 1.07 0.51
C TYR A 150 -8.78 1.26 2.03
N GLN A 151 -9.06 2.47 2.54
CA GLN A 151 -9.09 2.68 3.99
C GLN A 151 -10.24 1.92 4.64
N HIS A 152 -9.88 0.89 5.41
CA HIS A 152 -10.79 0.01 6.12
C HIS A 152 -11.05 0.50 7.56
N SER A 153 -12.16 0.08 8.18
CA SER A 153 -12.51 0.45 9.56
C SER A 153 -11.82 -0.48 10.56
N ASP A 154 -11.28 0.07 11.64
CA ASP A 154 -10.77 -0.71 12.78
C ASP A 154 -11.90 -1.46 13.54
N ALA A 155 -13.17 -1.20 13.22
CA ALA A 155 -14.29 -1.84 13.89
C ALA A 155 -14.44 -3.33 13.49
N TYR A 156 -14.16 -3.70 12.24
CA TYR A 156 -14.41 -5.06 11.72
C TYR A 156 -15.86 -5.56 11.94
N HIS A 157 -16.83 -4.65 11.82
CA HIS A 157 -18.25 -4.88 12.09
C HIS A 157 -18.98 -5.77 11.07
N VAL A 158 -18.37 -6.05 9.91
CA VAL A 158 -18.90 -6.94 8.87
C VAL A 158 -17.71 -7.65 8.21
N ALA A 159 -17.87 -8.94 7.91
CA ALA A 159 -16.92 -9.72 7.14
C ALA A 159 -16.67 -9.07 5.76
N ASP A 160 -15.40 -8.93 5.38
CA ASP A 160 -14.98 -8.30 4.14
C ASP A 160 -14.18 -9.22 3.21
N HIS A 161 -13.88 -10.44 3.68
CA HIS A 161 -13.11 -11.44 2.96
C HIS A 161 -13.61 -12.86 3.26
N SER A 162 -13.30 -13.79 2.35
CA SER A 162 -13.67 -15.20 2.48
C SER A 162 -12.53 -16.09 1.98
N TRP A 163 -12.23 -17.14 2.74
CA TRP A 163 -11.22 -18.16 2.45
C TRP A 163 -11.73 -19.55 2.84
N ASN A 164 -10.88 -20.57 2.95
CA ASN A 164 -11.31 -21.94 3.27
C ASN A 164 -10.54 -22.56 4.43
N GLY A 165 -11.23 -23.41 5.19
CA GLY A 165 -10.63 -24.46 6.00
C GLY A 165 -10.86 -25.80 5.31
N VAL A 166 -9.83 -26.62 5.20
CA VAL A 166 -9.91 -27.98 4.62
C VAL A 166 -9.44 -29.00 5.65
N GLN A 167 -10.10 -30.15 5.71
CA GLN A 167 -9.66 -31.27 6.55
C GLN A 167 -8.93 -32.28 5.67
N LEU A 168 -7.64 -32.46 5.92
CA LEU A 168 -6.75 -33.40 5.22
C LEU A 168 -6.09 -34.30 6.28
N ASP A 169 -6.11 -35.61 6.10
CA ASP A 169 -5.61 -36.59 7.08
C ASP A 169 -6.15 -36.35 8.51
N GLY A 170 -7.43 -35.98 8.61
CA GLY A 170 -8.10 -35.68 9.88
C GLY A 170 -7.69 -34.35 10.53
N LYS A 171 -6.84 -33.54 9.89
CA LYS A 171 -6.35 -32.25 10.39
C LYS A 171 -6.92 -31.09 9.58
N TRP A 172 -7.46 -30.10 10.30
CA TRP A 172 -7.87 -28.84 9.68
C TRP A 172 -6.65 -27.99 9.31
N GLN A 173 -6.66 -27.48 8.08
CA GLN A 173 -5.67 -26.56 7.53
C GLN A 173 -6.39 -25.33 6.95
N LEU A 174 -5.76 -24.16 7.04
CA LEU A 174 -6.29 -22.91 6.48
C LEU A 174 -5.65 -22.64 5.12
N VAL A 175 -6.49 -22.26 4.15
CA VAL A 175 -6.01 -21.82 2.84
C VAL A 175 -6.74 -20.60 2.30
N ASP A 176 -6.06 -19.80 1.47
CA ASP A 176 -6.70 -18.71 0.71
C ASP A 176 -6.27 -18.71 -0.77
N ALA A 177 -7.10 -19.32 -1.61
CA ALA A 177 -6.91 -19.36 -3.06
C ALA A 177 -7.00 -17.97 -3.72
N THR A 178 -7.60 -16.97 -3.08
CA THR A 178 -7.74 -15.63 -3.64
C THR A 178 -6.40 -14.91 -3.65
N PHE A 179 -5.70 -14.93 -2.52
CA PHE A 179 -4.40 -14.29 -2.35
C PHE A 179 -3.31 -15.04 -3.10
N ASP A 180 -3.39 -16.37 -3.12
CA ASP A 180 -2.45 -17.22 -3.85
C ASP A 180 -2.66 -17.22 -5.36
N ALA A 181 -3.81 -16.75 -5.90
CA ALA A 181 -4.01 -16.60 -7.35
C ALA A 181 -3.25 -15.40 -7.97
N GLY A 182 -2.91 -14.41 -7.15
CA GLY A 182 -2.23 -13.19 -7.58
C GLY A 182 -2.76 -11.94 -6.89
N PHE A 183 -2.52 -10.78 -7.49
CA PHE A 183 -2.81 -9.50 -6.85
C PHE A 183 -3.52 -8.50 -7.78
N VAL A 184 -4.17 -7.51 -7.19
CA VAL A 184 -4.76 -6.39 -7.94
C VAL A 184 -3.69 -5.33 -8.16
N GLY A 185 -3.20 -5.25 -9.40
CA GLY A 185 -2.23 -4.26 -9.83
C GLY A 185 -2.84 -3.12 -10.64
N VAL A 186 -2.01 -2.13 -10.95
CA VAL A 186 -2.38 -0.99 -11.79
C VAL A 186 -1.89 -1.24 -13.22
N GLN A 187 -2.78 -1.32 -14.22
CA GLN A 187 -2.37 -1.49 -15.63
C GLN A 187 -2.45 -0.16 -16.40
N HIS A 188 -1.34 0.22 -17.02
CA HIS A 188 -1.29 1.29 -18.04
C HIS A 188 -1.46 0.67 -19.44
N GLY A 189 -2.43 1.14 -20.24
CA GLY A 189 -2.66 0.62 -21.62
C GLY A 189 -1.54 1.00 -22.60
N LYS A 190 -1.45 0.36 -23.77
CA LYS A 190 -0.44 0.72 -24.81
C LYS A 190 -0.60 2.16 -25.31
N PHE A 191 -1.83 2.63 -25.47
CA PHE A 191 -2.14 4.05 -25.75
C PHE A 191 -1.75 4.97 -24.59
N ALA A 192 -1.84 4.48 -23.34
CA ALA A 192 -1.34 5.17 -22.15
C ALA A 192 0.18 5.32 -22.16
N GLN A 193 0.90 4.27 -22.54
CA GLN A 193 2.34 4.28 -22.68
C GLN A 193 2.79 5.17 -23.85
N PHE A 194 2.05 5.18 -24.96
CA PHE A 194 2.28 6.06 -26.10
C PHE A 194 2.05 7.54 -25.74
N LEU A 195 0.93 7.86 -25.09
CA LEU A 195 0.68 9.21 -24.57
C LEU A 195 1.73 9.61 -23.52
N ARG A 196 2.15 8.68 -22.64
CA ARG A 196 3.29 8.89 -21.72
C ARG A 196 4.58 9.23 -22.47
N ARG A 197 4.87 8.55 -23.59
CA ARG A 197 6.04 8.81 -24.43
C ARG A 197 5.97 10.17 -25.13
N LEU A 198 4.78 10.71 -25.37
CA LEU A 198 4.54 12.06 -25.91
C LEU A 198 4.41 13.14 -24.83
N GLY A 199 4.72 12.85 -23.56
CA GLY A 199 4.62 13.82 -22.46
C GLY A 199 3.18 14.12 -22.01
N ILE A 200 2.18 13.35 -22.47
CA ILE A 200 0.79 13.42 -22.03
C ILE A 200 0.59 12.34 -20.95
N PRO A 201 0.55 12.69 -19.66
CA PRO A 201 0.76 11.72 -18.59
C PRO A 201 -0.45 10.83 -18.29
N TYR A 202 -1.56 10.94 -19.03
CA TYR A 202 -2.79 10.22 -18.66
C TYR A 202 -3.48 9.41 -19.75
N VAL A 203 -3.67 8.13 -19.40
CA VAL A 203 -4.85 7.34 -19.71
C VAL A 203 -5.25 6.67 -18.40
N ASN A 204 -6.55 6.72 -18.06
CA ASN A 204 -7.17 6.05 -16.91
C ASN A 204 -6.48 4.71 -16.59
N PRO A 205 -5.65 4.62 -15.54
CA PRO A 205 -5.05 3.36 -15.16
C PRO A 205 -6.16 2.48 -14.61
N LYS A 206 -6.42 1.37 -15.29
CA LYS A 206 -7.45 0.43 -14.88
C LYS A 206 -6.83 -0.50 -13.85
N LEU A 207 -7.48 -0.67 -12.70
CA LEU A 207 -7.12 -1.78 -11.82
C LEU A 207 -7.33 -3.07 -12.61
N LYS A 208 -6.33 -3.94 -12.54
CA LYS A 208 -6.37 -5.21 -13.22
C LYS A 208 -5.78 -6.27 -12.33
N PHE A 209 -6.47 -7.39 -12.29
CA PHE A 209 -5.95 -8.60 -11.71
C PHE A 209 -4.71 -9.06 -12.51
N VAL A 210 -3.58 -9.11 -11.83
CA VAL A 210 -2.34 -9.71 -12.31
C VAL A 210 -2.29 -11.10 -11.71
N ARG A 211 -2.43 -12.12 -12.56
CA ARG A 211 -2.29 -13.50 -12.13
C ARG A 211 -0.83 -13.78 -11.82
N ALA A 212 -0.55 -14.22 -10.61
CA ALA A 212 0.78 -14.57 -10.14
C ALA A 212 0.62 -15.68 -9.10
N PRO A 213 0.36 -16.93 -9.55
CA PRO A 213 0.03 -18.01 -8.66
C PRO A 213 1.22 -18.33 -7.75
N VAL A 214 0.97 -18.36 -6.45
CA VAL A 214 1.92 -18.73 -5.39
C VAL A 214 1.21 -19.66 -4.41
N TYR A 215 1.95 -20.27 -3.49
CA TYR A 215 1.41 -21.23 -2.51
C TYR A 215 1.70 -20.74 -1.08
N THR A 216 1.66 -19.42 -0.87
CA THR A 216 1.99 -18.80 0.42
C THR A 216 0.88 -18.94 1.45
N ARG A 217 -0.36 -19.12 0.97
CA ARG A 217 -1.57 -19.39 1.75
C ARG A 217 -2.05 -20.81 1.52
N TYR A 218 -1.19 -21.69 1.04
CA TYR A 218 -1.46 -23.12 0.98
C TYR A 218 -0.82 -23.75 2.21
N ASN A 219 -1.65 -24.33 3.09
CA ASN A 219 -1.24 -24.91 4.37
C ASN A 219 -0.48 -23.92 5.27
N MET A 220 -0.99 -22.68 5.37
CA MET A 220 -0.38 -21.66 6.21
C MET A 220 -0.60 -22.00 7.69
N PRO A 221 0.44 -21.92 8.55
CA PRO A 221 0.30 -22.13 9.98
C PRO A 221 -0.76 -21.18 10.59
N PRO A 222 -1.63 -21.66 11.51
CA PRO A 222 -2.67 -20.85 12.14
C PRO A 222 -2.19 -19.53 12.77
N ASP A 223 -1.02 -19.55 13.41
CA ASP A 223 -0.38 -18.40 14.07
C ASP A 223 0.16 -17.37 13.07
N GLU A 224 0.52 -17.79 11.85
CA GLU A 224 0.84 -16.88 10.77
C GLU A 224 -0.42 -16.33 10.10
N MET A 225 -1.42 -17.18 9.86
CA MET A 225 -2.67 -16.82 9.19
C MET A 225 -3.45 -15.77 9.99
N ILE A 226 -3.52 -15.90 11.33
CA ILE A 226 -4.25 -14.95 12.19
C ILE A 226 -3.65 -13.53 12.23
N ILE A 227 -2.41 -13.34 11.77
CA ILE A 227 -1.80 -12.00 11.71
C ILE A 227 -2.61 -11.09 10.78
N ASP A 228 -3.15 -11.66 9.71
CA ASP A 228 -3.87 -10.89 8.71
C ASP A 228 -5.21 -11.45 8.23
N HIS A 229 -5.62 -12.65 8.66
CA HIS A 229 -6.97 -13.20 8.46
C HIS A 229 -7.65 -13.45 9.80
N LEU A 230 -8.62 -12.60 10.13
CA LEU A 230 -9.45 -12.76 11.31
C LEU A 230 -10.78 -13.42 10.92
N PRO A 231 -11.01 -14.70 11.23
CA PRO A 231 -12.31 -15.30 10.98
C PRO A 231 -13.37 -14.62 11.85
N VAL A 232 -14.58 -14.52 11.32
CA VAL A 232 -15.74 -14.00 12.08
C VAL A 232 -16.07 -14.92 13.27
N VAL A 233 -15.68 -16.19 13.19
CA VAL A 233 -15.89 -17.19 14.25
C VAL A 233 -14.54 -17.65 14.82
N PRO A 234 -14.32 -17.64 16.15
CA PRO A 234 -13.00 -17.86 16.74
C PRO A 234 -12.41 -19.25 16.51
N PHE A 235 -13.22 -20.31 16.42
CA PHE A 235 -12.70 -21.67 16.17
C PHE A 235 -12.07 -21.86 14.78
N TRP A 236 -12.41 -21.01 13.82
CA TRP A 236 -11.74 -21.01 12.53
C TRP A 236 -10.35 -20.39 12.55
N GLN A 237 -9.88 -19.88 13.70
CA GLN A 237 -8.47 -19.53 13.87
C GLN A 237 -7.59 -20.78 13.96
N LEU A 238 -8.15 -21.95 14.30
CA LEU A 238 -7.42 -23.18 14.60
C LEU A 238 -6.34 -23.00 15.70
N LEU A 239 -6.60 -22.08 16.63
CA LEU A 239 -5.74 -21.78 17.77
C LEU A 239 -6.40 -22.22 19.08
N HIS A 240 -5.60 -22.83 19.96
CA HIS A 240 -6.03 -23.15 21.34
C HIS A 240 -6.07 -21.94 22.26
N ASP A 241 -5.46 -20.83 21.83
CA ASP A 241 -5.60 -19.51 22.44
C ASP A 241 -5.91 -18.54 21.29
N PRO A 242 -7.20 -18.32 20.95
CA PRO A 242 -7.59 -17.44 19.86
C PRO A 242 -7.14 -16.01 20.14
N MET A 243 -6.55 -15.35 19.15
CA MET A 243 -6.28 -13.91 19.23
C MET A 243 -7.61 -13.20 19.44
N PRO A 244 -7.77 -12.29 20.42
CA PRO A 244 -9.01 -11.51 20.57
C PRO A 244 -9.09 -10.37 19.55
N ILE A 245 -10.31 -9.92 19.24
CA ILE A 245 -10.57 -8.83 18.29
C ILE A 245 -9.74 -7.57 18.56
N ASP A 246 -9.54 -7.20 19.83
CA ASP A 246 -8.77 -6.01 20.23
C ASP A 246 -7.30 -6.12 19.87
N SER A 247 -6.73 -7.33 19.96
CA SER A 247 -5.35 -7.59 19.51
C SER A 247 -5.25 -7.52 17.99
N PHE A 248 -6.27 -7.99 17.27
CA PHE A 248 -6.32 -7.87 15.81
C PHE A 248 -6.52 -6.42 15.31
N ARG A 249 -7.01 -5.50 16.15
CA ARG A 249 -7.10 -4.06 15.83
C ARG A 249 -5.73 -3.36 15.80
N LEU A 250 -4.70 -3.96 16.40
CA LEU A 250 -3.33 -3.44 16.44
C LEU A 250 -2.67 -3.46 15.04
N SER A 251 -1.52 -2.78 14.89
CA SER A 251 -0.71 -2.84 13.66
C SER A 251 -0.07 -4.21 13.46
N LEU A 252 0.28 -4.57 12.21
CA LEU A 252 0.93 -5.85 11.89
C LEU A 252 2.15 -6.16 12.78
N GLY A 253 2.99 -5.16 13.08
CA GLY A 253 4.16 -5.32 13.95
C GLY A 253 3.77 -5.64 15.40
N GLN A 254 2.73 -4.98 15.91
CA GLN A 254 2.20 -5.20 17.26
C GLN A 254 1.48 -6.54 17.40
N LYS A 255 0.75 -7.00 16.38
CA LYS A 255 0.13 -8.34 16.37
C LYS A 255 1.17 -9.45 16.48
N ARG A 256 2.25 -9.34 15.69
CA ARG A 256 3.38 -10.28 15.76
C ARG A 256 4.06 -10.25 17.13
N ALA A 257 4.19 -9.06 17.73
CA ALA A 257 4.74 -8.95 19.09
C ALA A 257 3.81 -9.56 20.14
N TYR A 258 2.49 -9.36 19.99
CA TYR A 258 1.47 -9.99 20.83
C TYR A 258 1.57 -11.52 20.76
N LEU A 259 1.58 -12.12 19.57
CA LEU A 259 1.68 -13.58 19.42
C LEU A 259 2.97 -14.16 20.02
N ARG A 260 4.10 -13.44 19.94
CA ARG A 260 5.37 -13.89 20.55
C ARG A 260 5.41 -13.76 22.07
N ASN A 261 4.76 -12.73 22.61
CA ASN A 261 4.88 -12.36 24.02
C ASN A 261 3.63 -12.70 24.84
N ARG A 262 2.60 -13.31 24.22
CA ARG A 262 1.36 -13.64 24.93
C ARG A 262 1.64 -14.68 26.00
N VAL A 263 1.02 -14.48 27.15
CA VAL A 263 0.89 -15.50 28.18
C VAL A 263 -0.25 -16.41 27.74
N GLU A 264 -0.06 -17.73 27.85
CA GLU A 264 -1.10 -18.70 27.45
C GLU A 264 -2.42 -18.37 28.15
N GLY A 265 -3.45 -18.12 27.33
CA GLY A 265 -4.82 -17.92 27.78
C GLY A 265 -5.51 -19.22 28.20
N PRO A 266 -6.79 -19.16 28.58
CA PRO A 266 -7.59 -20.36 28.84
C PRO A 266 -7.66 -21.22 27.58
N PHE A 267 -7.47 -22.53 27.75
CA PHE A 267 -7.49 -23.48 26.64
C PHE A 267 -8.84 -23.47 25.92
N TYR A 268 -8.80 -23.18 24.62
CA TYR A 268 -9.93 -23.19 23.73
C TYR A 268 -9.89 -24.44 22.85
N ASN A 269 -10.87 -25.33 23.02
CA ASN A 269 -10.99 -26.52 22.18
C ASN A 269 -11.69 -26.19 20.86
N TYR A 270 -10.92 -25.63 19.91
CA TYR A 270 -11.47 -25.27 18.60
C TYR A 270 -11.98 -26.49 17.82
N LYS A 271 -11.43 -27.69 18.03
CA LYS A 271 -11.85 -28.91 17.32
C LYS A 271 -13.28 -29.30 17.71
N ASP A 272 -13.54 -29.33 19.01
CA ASP A 272 -14.88 -29.57 19.56
C ASP A 272 -15.89 -28.52 19.08
N SER A 273 -15.48 -27.24 19.08
CA SER A 273 -16.34 -26.16 18.58
C SER A 273 -16.66 -26.29 17.07
N ILE A 274 -15.71 -26.72 16.25
CA ILE A 274 -15.94 -27.00 14.82
C ILE A 274 -16.89 -28.19 14.66
N GLU A 275 -16.65 -29.30 15.36
CA GLU A 275 -17.47 -30.50 15.29
C GLU A 275 -18.90 -30.22 15.72
N HIS A 276 -19.07 -29.55 16.86
CA HIS A 276 -20.37 -29.09 17.34
C HIS A 276 -21.07 -28.22 16.29
N CYS A 277 -20.38 -27.24 15.69
CA CYS A 277 -20.98 -26.40 14.65
C CYS A 277 -21.37 -27.16 13.39
N ILE A 278 -20.58 -28.16 12.96
CA ILE A 278 -20.84 -28.94 11.74
C ILE A 278 -22.08 -29.84 11.91
N PHE A 279 -22.24 -30.45 13.08
CA PHE A 279 -23.32 -31.41 13.35
C PHE A 279 -24.54 -30.79 14.07
N HIS A 280 -24.52 -29.50 14.39
CA HIS A 280 -25.67 -28.82 15.00
C HIS A 280 -26.86 -28.73 14.04
N GLU A 281 -28.08 -28.88 14.55
CA GLU A 281 -29.31 -28.74 13.75
C GLU A 281 -29.46 -27.31 13.15
N PHE A 282 -28.97 -26.30 13.88
CA PHE A 282 -29.05 -24.88 13.51
C PHE A 282 -27.67 -24.21 13.51
N PRO A 283 -26.79 -24.48 12.52
CA PRO A 283 -25.40 -24.02 12.55
C PRO A 283 -25.26 -22.50 12.47
N ASP A 284 -26.16 -21.80 11.76
CA ASP A 284 -26.14 -20.34 11.66
C ASP A 284 -26.37 -19.65 13.01
N GLN A 285 -27.12 -20.29 13.92
CA GLN A 285 -27.35 -19.76 15.27
C GLN A 285 -26.10 -19.91 16.14
N VAL A 286 -25.44 -21.07 16.12
CA VAL A 286 -24.16 -21.32 16.81
C VAL A 286 -23.09 -20.35 16.34
N ILE A 287 -23.02 -20.13 15.02
CA ILE A 287 -22.14 -19.12 14.42
C ILE A 287 -22.52 -17.74 14.96
N GLY A 288 -23.79 -17.35 14.92
CA GLY A 288 -24.28 -16.06 15.41
C GLY A 288 -23.84 -15.74 16.85
N TYR A 289 -24.02 -16.68 17.78
CA TYR A 289 -23.57 -16.52 19.17
C TYR A 289 -22.05 -16.39 19.29
N SER A 290 -21.32 -17.28 18.62
CA SER A 290 -19.86 -17.28 18.64
C SER A 290 -19.28 -15.95 18.14
N CYS A 291 -19.88 -15.37 17.09
CA CYS A 291 -19.48 -14.08 16.54
C CYS A 291 -19.70 -12.94 17.52
N SER A 292 -20.88 -12.89 18.17
CA SER A 292 -21.24 -11.80 19.09
C SER A 292 -20.32 -11.75 20.30
N ASN A 293 -19.95 -12.92 20.83
CA ASN A 293 -19.05 -13.02 21.99
C ASN A 293 -17.61 -12.64 21.63
N TYR A 294 -17.22 -12.85 20.38
CA TYR A 294 -15.86 -12.66 19.91
C TYR A 294 -15.61 -11.26 19.31
N ASN A 295 -16.63 -10.65 18.70
CA ASN A 295 -16.57 -9.31 18.11
C ASN A 295 -17.78 -8.47 18.55
N ASP A 296 -17.50 -7.51 19.43
CA ASP A 296 -18.45 -6.59 20.06
C ASP A 296 -19.17 -5.63 19.09
N THR A 297 -18.83 -5.67 17.80
CA THR A 297 -19.41 -4.79 16.78
C THR A 297 -20.10 -5.53 15.62
N ASN A 298 -20.14 -6.87 15.67
CA ASN A 298 -20.72 -7.70 14.61
C ASN A 298 -22.13 -8.21 14.98
N ASP A 299 -23.03 -7.28 15.28
CA ASP A 299 -24.43 -7.57 15.60
C ASP A 299 -25.18 -8.19 14.40
N PHE A 300 -24.73 -7.93 13.17
CA PHE A 300 -25.38 -8.43 11.96
C PHE A 300 -25.42 -9.96 11.92
N ARG A 301 -24.29 -10.63 12.20
CA ARG A 301 -24.21 -12.09 12.11
C ARG A 301 -24.99 -12.75 13.24
N TYR A 302 -24.98 -12.17 14.43
CA TYR A 302 -25.83 -12.59 15.55
C TYR A 302 -27.31 -12.50 15.18
N GLY A 303 -27.77 -11.34 14.73
CA GLY A 303 -29.17 -11.13 14.35
C GLY A 303 -29.62 -12.04 13.20
N PHE A 304 -28.73 -12.29 12.23
CA PHE A 304 -29.00 -13.23 11.15
C PHE A 304 -29.13 -14.68 11.67
N GLY A 305 -28.27 -15.12 12.60
CA GLY A 305 -28.37 -16.45 13.20
C GLY A 305 -29.69 -16.67 13.94
N GLN A 306 -30.15 -15.67 14.71
CA GLN A 306 -31.44 -15.76 15.41
C GLN A 306 -32.64 -15.77 14.44
N GLU A 307 -32.59 -14.93 13.40
CA GLU A 307 -33.63 -14.89 12.37
C GLU A 307 -33.71 -16.22 11.60
N ARG A 308 -32.55 -16.81 11.29
CA ARG A 308 -32.45 -18.08 10.59
C ARG A 308 -32.97 -19.25 11.41
N PHE A 309 -32.65 -19.29 12.70
CA PHE A 309 -33.20 -20.27 13.64
C PHE A 309 -34.73 -20.27 13.63
N VAL A 310 -35.34 -19.08 13.63
CA VAL A 310 -36.81 -18.93 13.54
C VAL A 310 -37.34 -19.41 12.20
N TYR A 311 -36.69 -19.03 11.09
CA TYR A 311 -37.08 -19.47 9.75
C TYR A 311 -37.06 -21.00 9.63
N GLU A 312 -35.97 -21.65 10.00
CA GLU A 312 -35.81 -23.10 9.89
C GLU A 312 -36.78 -23.84 10.83
N SER A 313 -36.99 -23.30 12.03
CA SER A 313 -38.01 -23.80 12.96
C SER A 313 -39.43 -23.64 12.44
N LEU A 314 -39.73 -22.65 11.60
CA LEU A 314 -41.03 -22.53 10.93
C LEU A 314 -41.15 -23.50 9.74
N VAL A 315 -40.08 -23.65 8.96
CA VAL A 315 -40.01 -24.55 7.79
C VAL A 315 -40.14 -26.02 8.21
N LYS A 316 -39.57 -26.42 9.35
CA LYS A 316 -39.67 -27.80 9.89
C LYS A 316 -41.10 -28.32 10.00
N TYR A 317 -42.08 -27.42 10.16
CA TYR A 317 -43.51 -27.76 10.29
C TYR A 317 -44.33 -27.29 9.08
N GLN A 318 -43.66 -26.95 7.97
CA GLN A 318 -44.30 -26.50 6.76
C GLN A 318 -45.08 -27.67 6.14
N GLY A 319 -46.40 -27.67 6.35
CA GLY A 319 -47.31 -28.73 5.90
C GLY A 319 -48.18 -29.33 7.01
N THR A 320 -47.80 -29.15 8.28
CA THR A 320 -48.63 -29.55 9.43
C THR A 320 -49.48 -28.36 9.87
N LYS A 321 -50.80 -28.51 9.97
CA LYS A 321 -51.63 -27.43 10.52
C LYS A 321 -51.31 -27.30 12.02
N PRO A 322 -51.30 -26.09 12.58
CA PRO A 322 -51.01 -25.90 14.01
C PRO A 322 -51.89 -26.70 14.97
N GLN A 323 -53.11 -27.03 14.54
CA GLN A 323 -54.12 -27.81 15.27
C GLN A 323 -53.97 -29.33 15.15
N ASP A 324 -53.19 -29.81 14.17
CA ASP A 324 -53.02 -31.25 13.92
C ASP A 324 -51.83 -31.83 14.72
N LEU A 325 -51.27 -31.06 15.67
CA LEU A 325 -50.06 -31.41 16.41
C LEU A 325 -50.38 -32.10 17.75
N PRO A 326 -49.62 -33.14 18.15
CA PRO A 326 -49.94 -33.99 19.31
C PRO A 326 -49.93 -33.28 20.68
N ASP A 327 -49.25 -32.13 20.80
CA ASP A 327 -49.16 -31.34 22.04
C ASP A 327 -49.25 -29.84 21.74
N CYS A 328 -50.45 -29.29 21.90
CA CYS A 328 -50.73 -27.87 21.67
C CYS A 328 -50.04 -26.95 22.69
N GLU A 329 -49.79 -27.40 23.92
CA GLU A 329 -49.20 -26.57 24.99
C GLU A 329 -47.68 -26.44 24.82
N LEU A 330 -47.01 -27.55 24.51
CA LEU A 330 -45.60 -27.53 24.11
C LEU A 330 -45.40 -26.61 22.90
N ARG A 331 -46.25 -26.73 21.88
CA ARG A 331 -46.14 -25.92 20.67
C ARG A 331 -46.38 -24.43 20.89
N TYR A 332 -47.28 -24.09 21.81
CA TYR A 332 -47.48 -22.70 22.22
C TYR A 332 -46.21 -22.09 22.84
N THR A 333 -45.53 -22.87 23.68
CA THR A 333 -44.27 -22.49 24.35
C THR A 333 -43.11 -22.37 23.36
N GLU A 334 -43.03 -23.28 22.39
CA GLU A 334 -42.06 -23.20 21.29
C GLU A 334 -42.24 -21.91 20.49
N TYR A 335 -43.46 -21.54 20.09
CA TYR A 335 -43.70 -20.29 19.37
C TYR A 335 -43.41 -19.04 20.20
N ASP A 336 -43.59 -19.08 21.52
CA ASP A 336 -43.18 -17.99 22.39
C ASP A 336 -41.65 -17.82 22.42
N THR A 337 -40.94 -18.95 22.49
CA THR A 337 -39.48 -19.01 22.41
C THR A 337 -38.98 -18.49 21.05
N LEU A 338 -39.61 -18.87 19.93
CA LEU A 338 -39.26 -18.33 18.62
C LEU A 338 -39.51 -16.83 18.52
N ASN A 339 -40.56 -16.31 19.17
CA ASN A 339 -40.83 -14.88 19.19
C ASN A 339 -39.77 -14.11 20.00
N TYR A 340 -39.18 -14.70 21.05
CA TYR A 340 -38.01 -14.13 21.71
C TYR A 340 -36.84 -13.94 20.74
N PHE A 341 -36.51 -14.96 19.92
CA PHE A 341 -35.44 -14.86 18.93
C PHE A 341 -35.72 -13.86 17.81
N VAL A 342 -36.98 -13.67 17.42
CA VAL A 342 -37.40 -12.57 16.54
C VAL A 342 -37.06 -11.21 17.13
N LEU A 343 -37.30 -11.01 18.43
CA LEU A 343 -37.00 -9.75 19.12
C LEU A 343 -35.49 -9.51 19.24
N GLU A 344 -34.73 -10.54 19.58
CA GLU A 344 -33.25 -10.52 19.60
C GLU A 344 -32.69 -10.13 18.23
N ALA A 345 -33.18 -10.76 17.15
CA ALA A 345 -32.78 -10.41 15.79
C ALA A 345 -33.04 -8.93 15.47
N LYS A 346 -34.22 -8.41 15.81
CA LYS A 346 -34.55 -6.98 15.61
C LYS A 346 -33.64 -6.05 16.39
N ALA A 347 -33.34 -6.40 17.65
CA ALA A 347 -32.43 -5.62 18.49
C ALA A 347 -31.03 -5.58 17.89
N ALA A 348 -30.51 -6.73 17.45
CA ALA A 348 -29.22 -6.85 16.81
C ALA A 348 -29.10 -6.02 15.52
N PHE A 349 -30.08 -6.10 14.60
CA PHE A 349 -30.05 -5.27 13.39
C PHE A 349 -30.15 -3.76 13.67
N LYS A 350 -30.85 -3.37 14.75
CA LYS A 350 -30.89 -1.96 15.20
C LYS A 350 -29.54 -1.52 15.75
N ASN A 351 -28.86 -2.37 16.52
CA ASN A 351 -27.52 -2.12 17.05
C ASN A 351 -26.49 -2.04 15.92
N GLN A 352 -26.49 -2.98 14.98
CA GLN A 352 -25.61 -2.96 13.81
C GLN A 352 -25.72 -1.63 13.05
N LYS A 353 -26.95 -1.16 12.79
CA LYS A 353 -27.19 0.11 12.10
C LYS A 353 -26.61 1.30 12.86
N SER A 354 -26.64 1.27 14.20
CA SER A 354 -26.03 2.30 15.05
C SER A 354 -24.50 2.25 14.97
N THR A 355 -23.93 1.05 15.02
CA THR A 355 -22.50 0.78 14.90
C THR A 355 -21.95 1.22 13.55
N GLU A 356 -22.57 0.83 12.44
CA GLU A 356 -22.21 1.27 11.08
C GLU A 356 -22.22 2.79 10.95
N LYS A 357 -23.26 3.45 11.48
CA LYS A 357 -23.33 4.93 11.49
C LYS A 357 -22.16 5.55 12.25
N LYS A 358 -21.80 5.02 13.42
CA LYS A 358 -20.65 5.51 14.21
C LYS A 358 -19.33 5.30 13.46
N VAL A 359 -19.14 4.12 12.88
CA VAL A 359 -17.96 3.76 12.07
C VAL A 359 -17.83 4.72 10.89
N HIS A 360 -18.89 4.90 10.10
CA HIS A 360 -18.92 5.81 8.96
C HIS A 360 -18.58 7.25 9.37
N LEU A 361 -19.16 7.75 10.46
CA LEU A 361 -18.86 9.08 10.98
C LEU A 361 -17.39 9.23 11.43
N SER A 362 -16.80 8.18 12.01
CA SER A 362 -15.40 8.17 12.44
C SER A 362 -14.43 8.25 11.25
N LEU A 363 -14.69 7.47 10.18
CA LEU A 363 -13.90 7.49 8.95
C LEU A 363 -13.97 8.87 8.28
N LEU A 364 -15.18 9.47 8.23
CA LEU A 364 -15.36 10.83 7.73
C LEU A 364 -14.60 11.88 8.55
N LYS A 365 -14.58 11.75 9.88
CA LYS A 365 -13.83 12.67 10.75
C LYS A 365 -12.32 12.58 10.49
N LYS A 366 -11.77 11.36 10.46
CA LYS A 366 -10.34 11.10 10.15
C LYS A 366 -9.95 11.75 8.80
N GLN A 367 -10.81 11.65 7.78
CA GLN A 367 -10.59 12.29 6.48
C GLN A 367 -10.63 13.82 6.53
N LYS A 368 -11.65 14.41 7.20
CA LYS A 368 -11.75 15.88 7.35
C LYS A 368 -10.52 16.48 8.01
N ASP A 369 -9.98 15.82 9.03
CA ASP A 369 -8.80 16.30 9.75
C ASP A 369 -7.52 16.17 8.90
N ARG A 370 -7.37 15.10 8.11
CA ARG A 370 -6.31 14.99 7.09
C ARG A 370 -6.40 16.12 6.07
N TYR A 371 -7.59 16.42 5.56
CA TYR A 371 -7.79 17.51 4.61
C TYR A 371 -7.41 18.89 5.18
N LYS A 372 -7.84 19.17 6.41
CA LYS A 372 -7.46 20.42 7.09
C LYS A 372 -5.94 20.56 7.19
N ARG A 373 -5.22 19.46 7.43
CA ARG A 373 -3.74 19.46 7.42
C ARG A 373 -3.19 19.78 6.04
N VAL A 374 -3.63 19.10 4.98
CA VAL A 374 -3.21 19.37 3.59
C VAL A 374 -3.42 20.84 3.21
N PHE A 375 -4.59 21.39 3.52
CA PHE A 375 -4.91 22.80 3.24
C PHE A 375 -3.98 23.78 3.99
N ARG A 376 -3.70 23.51 5.27
CA ARG A 376 -2.76 24.32 6.05
C ARG A 376 -1.35 24.23 5.47
N GLU A 377 -0.89 23.04 5.11
CA GLU A 377 0.42 22.86 4.49
C GLU A 377 0.50 23.59 3.14
N ASN A 378 -0.47 23.43 2.23
CA ASN A 378 -0.47 24.12 0.94
C ASN A 378 -0.45 25.65 1.06
N ASN A 379 -1.12 26.22 2.06
CA ASN A 379 -1.01 27.66 2.32
C ASN A 379 0.40 28.07 2.79
N LYS A 380 1.05 27.27 3.64
CA LYS A 380 2.46 27.51 4.01
C LYS A 380 3.38 27.44 2.80
N ILE A 381 3.14 26.51 1.87
CA ILE A 381 3.87 26.40 0.59
C ILE A 381 3.76 27.71 -0.17
N ILE A 382 2.53 28.17 -0.43
CA ILE A 382 2.27 29.37 -1.21
C ILE A 382 3.00 30.57 -0.60
N ALA A 383 3.03 30.68 0.73
CA ALA A 383 3.78 31.72 1.43
C ALA A 383 5.31 31.59 1.20
N LYS A 384 5.87 30.38 1.36
CA LYS A 384 7.31 30.11 1.11
C LYS A 384 7.71 30.38 -0.34
N THR A 385 6.92 29.93 -1.32
CA THR A 385 7.16 30.11 -2.76
C THR A 385 7.13 31.58 -3.14
N LYS A 386 6.16 32.36 -2.63
CA LYS A 386 6.12 33.82 -2.82
C LYS A 386 7.39 34.49 -2.28
N SER A 387 7.82 34.14 -1.07
CA SER A 387 9.06 34.67 -0.49
C SER A 387 10.29 34.35 -1.35
N ALA A 388 10.38 33.12 -1.87
CA ALA A 388 11.45 32.70 -2.77
C ALA A 388 11.47 33.51 -4.09
N CYS A 389 10.29 33.72 -4.70
CA CYS A 389 10.16 34.55 -5.89
C CYS A 389 10.66 35.98 -5.63
N THR A 390 10.28 36.60 -4.50
CA THR A 390 10.78 37.93 -4.13
C THR A 390 12.31 37.95 -3.99
N LYS A 391 12.90 36.97 -3.30
CA LYS A 391 14.36 36.87 -3.14
C LYS A 391 15.08 36.67 -4.48
N ASN A 392 14.53 35.87 -5.37
CA ASN A 392 15.12 35.61 -6.68
C ASN A 392 15.01 36.82 -7.62
N LYS A 393 13.92 37.59 -7.56
CA LYS A 393 13.82 38.90 -8.26
C LYS A 393 14.93 39.87 -7.82
N VAL A 394 15.28 39.89 -6.53
CA VAL A 394 16.42 40.69 -6.03
C VAL A 394 17.76 40.19 -6.60
N LEU A 395 17.96 38.87 -6.67
CA LEU A 395 19.16 38.27 -7.27
C LEU A 395 19.30 38.63 -8.75
N ILE A 396 18.23 38.57 -9.54
CA ILE A 396 18.22 38.98 -10.95
C ILE A 396 18.71 40.43 -11.10
N ARG A 397 18.18 41.34 -10.27
CA ARG A 397 18.61 42.76 -10.28
C ARG A 397 20.09 42.92 -9.94
N LYS A 398 20.57 42.21 -8.92
CA LYS A 398 21.98 42.22 -8.51
C LYS A 398 22.89 41.69 -9.63
N ASN A 399 22.54 40.57 -10.24
CA ASN A 399 23.31 39.97 -11.33
C ASN A 399 23.35 40.89 -12.56
N LYS A 400 22.24 41.54 -12.92
CA LYS A 400 22.19 42.53 -14.01
C LYS A 400 23.16 43.70 -13.76
N SER A 401 23.19 44.22 -12.53
CA SER A 401 24.11 45.29 -12.14
C SER A 401 25.58 44.83 -12.19
N GLN A 402 25.89 43.65 -11.63
CA GLN A 402 27.25 43.08 -11.64
C GLN A 402 27.75 42.79 -13.05
N ASN A 403 26.89 42.21 -13.91
CA ASN A 403 27.21 41.92 -15.31
C ASN A 403 27.51 43.22 -16.09
N LYS A 404 26.70 44.28 -15.91
CA LYS A 404 26.98 45.61 -16.50
C LYS A 404 28.36 46.14 -16.07
N ALA A 405 28.69 46.02 -14.78
CA ALA A 405 30.00 46.45 -14.26
C ALA A 405 31.17 45.60 -14.82
N LEU A 406 30.95 44.30 -15.04
CA LEU A 406 31.93 43.40 -15.65
C LEU A 406 32.19 43.72 -17.12
N LYS A 407 31.15 43.99 -17.91
CA LYS A 407 31.29 44.39 -19.33
C LYS A 407 32.19 45.62 -19.47
N ILE A 408 31.97 46.64 -18.65
CA ILE A 408 32.82 47.85 -18.63
C ILE A 408 34.29 47.52 -18.32
N LYS A 409 34.54 46.62 -17.34
CA LYS A 409 35.90 46.21 -16.96
C LYS A 409 36.59 45.42 -18.07
N TYR A 410 35.86 44.51 -18.70
CA TYR A 410 36.34 43.69 -19.81
C TYR A 410 36.78 44.55 -21.01
N GLU A 411 35.96 45.54 -21.41
CA GLU A 411 36.34 46.46 -22.49
C GLU A 411 37.59 47.28 -22.16
N LYS A 412 37.72 47.76 -20.91
CA LYS A 412 38.94 48.45 -20.46
C LYS A 412 40.18 47.56 -20.51
N LEU A 413 40.05 46.29 -20.13
CA LEU A 413 41.16 45.32 -20.13
C LEU A 413 41.63 45.00 -21.56
N LYS A 414 40.70 44.79 -22.51
CA LYS A 414 41.02 44.62 -23.93
C LYS A 414 41.85 45.76 -24.49
N VAL A 415 41.46 47.00 -24.18
CA VAL A 415 42.20 48.19 -24.61
C VAL A 415 43.58 48.25 -23.97
N ALA A 416 43.71 47.91 -22.69
CA ALA A 416 44.99 47.91 -21.98
C ALA A 416 45.98 46.87 -22.54
N ILE A 417 45.51 45.65 -22.85
CA ILE A 417 46.35 44.59 -23.42
C ILE A 417 46.88 44.98 -24.80
N LYS A 418 46.02 45.57 -25.66
CA LYS A 418 46.46 46.10 -26.96
C LYS A 418 47.54 47.18 -26.81
N LYS A 419 47.42 48.05 -25.81
CA LYS A 419 48.45 49.06 -25.51
C LYS A 419 49.75 48.43 -24.98
N GLN A 420 49.66 47.42 -24.13
CA GLN A 420 50.83 46.74 -23.55
C GLN A 420 51.61 45.94 -24.61
N ALA A 421 50.92 45.23 -25.51
CA ALA A 421 51.54 44.58 -26.66
C ALA A 421 52.24 45.58 -27.60
N ALA A 422 51.70 46.80 -27.74
CA ALA A 422 52.34 47.87 -28.51
C ALA A 422 53.57 48.49 -27.80
N ILE A 423 53.63 48.44 -26.47
CA ILE A 423 54.78 48.92 -25.68
C ILE A 423 55.93 47.90 -25.71
N GLN A 424 55.64 46.59 -25.68
CA GLN A 424 56.65 45.53 -25.80
C GLN A 424 57.36 45.50 -27.17
N LEU A 425 56.81 46.18 -28.19
CA LEU A 425 57.46 46.39 -29.49
C LEU A 425 58.45 47.56 -29.50
N LYS A 426 58.61 48.31 -28.40
CA LYS A 426 59.60 49.37 -28.24
C LYS A 426 60.51 49.03 -27.05
N GLN A 427 61.75 48.62 -27.34
CA GLN A 427 62.80 48.50 -26.33
C GLN A 427 62.94 49.83 -25.58
N LYS A 428 63.11 49.77 -24.25
CA LYS A 428 63.43 50.94 -23.43
C LYS A 428 64.95 51.05 -23.31
N GLU A 429 65.51 52.14 -23.83
CA GLU A 429 66.88 52.56 -23.56
C GLU A 429 66.96 53.27 -22.20
N GLY A 430 67.99 52.93 -21.42
CA GLY A 430 68.58 53.75 -20.36
C GLY A 430 67.99 53.56 -18.94
N ALA A 431 68.83 53.13 -18.00
CA ALA A 431 68.65 53.32 -16.56
C ALA A 431 70.01 53.68 -15.92
N GLU A 432 70.04 54.68 -15.05
CA GLU A 432 71.28 55.28 -14.49
C GLU A 432 71.84 54.58 -13.24
N GLU A 433 71.14 53.62 -12.62
CA GLU A 433 71.64 52.80 -11.49
C GLU A 433 71.05 51.37 -11.45
N ILE A 434 71.88 50.35 -11.19
CA ILE A 434 71.52 48.92 -11.24
C ILE A 434 71.23 48.37 -9.81
N PRO A 435 70.03 47.82 -9.53
CA PRO A 435 69.68 47.20 -8.25
C PRO A 435 70.50 45.93 -7.93
N PRO A 436 70.61 45.52 -6.64
CA PRO A 436 71.28 44.27 -6.25
C PRO A 436 70.64 43.03 -6.89
N ARG A 437 71.46 42.08 -7.35
CA ARG A 437 71.02 40.83 -7.99
C ARG A 437 70.03 40.01 -7.17
N SER A 438 70.23 39.94 -5.85
CA SER A 438 69.32 39.22 -4.92
C SER A 438 67.92 39.85 -4.87
N GLU A 439 67.80 41.15 -5.08
CA GLU A 439 66.51 41.84 -5.14
C GLU A 439 65.79 41.57 -6.46
N LEU A 440 66.53 41.54 -7.58
CA LEU A 440 66.00 41.22 -8.90
C LEU A 440 65.50 39.76 -8.98
N GLU A 441 66.27 38.80 -8.45
CA GLU A 441 65.88 37.38 -8.41
C GLU A 441 64.62 37.15 -7.56
N LYS A 442 64.49 37.85 -6.42
CA LYS A 442 63.30 37.78 -5.58
C LYS A 442 62.07 38.34 -6.30
N LYS A 443 62.18 39.52 -6.93
CA LYS A 443 61.08 40.13 -7.69
C LYS A 443 60.62 39.27 -8.88
N LEU A 444 61.55 38.57 -9.53
CA LEU A 444 61.25 37.61 -10.60
C LEU A 444 60.50 36.38 -10.06
N SER A 445 60.93 35.85 -8.91
CA SER A 445 60.22 34.75 -8.22
C SER A 445 58.80 35.15 -7.83
N ASP A 446 58.62 36.33 -7.22
CA ASP A 446 57.31 36.86 -6.81
C ASP A 446 56.38 37.07 -8.02
N ALA A 447 56.93 37.49 -9.17
CA ALA A 447 56.18 37.63 -10.41
C ALA A 447 55.70 36.26 -10.94
N ASN A 448 56.58 35.26 -10.96
CA ASN A 448 56.24 33.91 -11.42
C ASN A 448 55.21 33.22 -10.49
N GLU A 449 55.31 33.41 -9.18
CA GLU A 449 54.32 32.90 -8.22
C GLU A 449 52.94 33.54 -8.42
N ALA A 450 52.89 34.87 -8.63
CA ALA A 450 51.66 35.58 -8.94
C ALA A 450 51.00 35.10 -10.25
N LEU A 451 51.80 34.72 -11.25
CA LEU A 451 51.32 34.14 -12.51
C LEU A 451 50.78 32.71 -12.31
N ALA A 452 51.48 31.87 -11.56
CA ALA A 452 51.02 30.51 -11.22
C ALA A 452 49.71 30.51 -10.40
N ASP A 453 49.51 31.50 -9.53
CA ASP A 453 48.26 31.69 -8.80
C ASP A 453 47.09 32.04 -9.73
N VAL A 454 47.32 32.85 -10.76
CA VAL A 454 46.31 33.18 -11.76
C VAL A 454 45.90 31.92 -12.54
N ASP A 455 46.86 31.09 -12.96
CA ASP A 455 46.58 29.82 -13.64
C ASP A 455 45.76 28.85 -12.77
N ARG A 456 46.12 28.72 -11.49
CA ARG A 456 45.33 27.91 -10.54
C ARG A 456 43.88 28.40 -10.42
N LEU A 457 43.67 29.71 -10.37
CA LEU A 457 42.34 30.30 -10.27
C LEU A 457 41.51 30.11 -11.56
N ILE A 458 42.14 30.06 -12.73
CA ILE A 458 41.48 29.75 -14.01
C ILE A 458 40.91 28.34 -13.98
N LEU A 459 41.72 27.35 -13.60
CA LEU A 459 41.27 25.95 -13.51
C LEU A 459 40.14 25.76 -12.48
N GLN A 460 40.21 26.49 -11.36
CA GLN A 460 39.14 26.53 -10.37
C GLN A 460 37.84 27.15 -10.92
N ASN A 461 37.92 28.14 -11.82
CA ASN A 461 36.72 28.71 -12.44
C ASN A 461 36.05 27.73 -13.39
N ASP A 462 36.82 26.95 -14.17
CA ASP A 462 36.26 25.94 -15.07
C ASP A 462 35.53 24.82 -14.31
N THR A 463 36.12 24.34 -13.21
CA THR A 463 35.47 23.37 -12.32
C THR A 463 34.20 23.93 -11.67
N LEU A 464 34.21 25.20 -11.24
CA LEU A 464 33.01 25.87 -10.72
C LEU A 464 31.93 26.08 -11.81
N LYS A 465 32.32 26.32 -13.07
CA LYS A 465 31.39 26.40 -14.22
C LYS A 465 30.70 25.07 -14.46
N MET A 466 31.43 23.97 -14.43
CA MET A 466 30.86 22.62 -14.48
C MET A 466 29.93 22.35 -13.29
N ALA A 467 30.34 22.72 -12.07
CA ALA A 467 29.51 22.56 -10.87
C ALA A 467 28.21 23.37 -10.94
N LEU A 468 28.25 24.57 -11.53
CA LEU A 468 27.06 25.39 -11.78
C LEU A 468 26.12 24.74 -12.80
N SER A 469 26.67 24.26 -13.92
CA SER A 469 25.92 23.54 -14.94
C SER A 469 25.21 22.31 -14.37
N ASN A 470 25.94 21.48 -13.60
CA ASN A 470 25.38 20.33 -12.90
C ASN A 470 24.27 20.72 -11.90
N THR A 471 24.42 21.87 -11.22
CA THR A 471 23.39 22.39 -10.32
C THR A 471 22.13 22.80 -11.09
N PHE A 472 22.25 23.40 -12.28
CA PHE A 472 21.10 23.72 -13.11
C PHE A 472 20.39 22.49 -13.63
N ASN A 473 21.12 21.46 -14.08
CA ASN A 473 20.50 20.19 -14.49
C ASN A 473 19.70 19.55 -13.35
N LEU A 474 20.23 19.60 -12.11
CA LEU A 474 19.50 19.13 -10.92
C LEU A 474 18.26 19.99 -10.60
N ILE A 475 18.33 21.30 -10.83
CA ILE A 475 17.19 22.22 -10.67
C ILE A 475 16.08 21.86 -11.65
N ASP A 476 16.42 21.66 -12.93
CA ASP A 476 15.45 21.27 -13.97
C ASP A 476 14.77 19.94 -13.61
N GLN A 477 15.55 18.93 -13.23
CA GLN A 477 15.01 17.64 -12.78
C GLN A 477 14.06 17.79 -11.58
N GLN A 478 14.37 18.65 -10.60
CA GLN A 478 13.48 18.87 -9.47
C GLN A 478 12.22 19.65 -9.86
N MET A 479 12.31 20.61 -10.79
CA MET A 479 11.14 21.32 -11.31
C MET A 479 10.17 20.36 -12.01
N GLU A 480 10.69 19.47 -12.86
CA GLU A 480 9.88 18.43 -13.52
C GLU A 480 9.20 17.49 -12.53
N LEU A 481 9.89 17.09 -11.46
CA LEU A 481 9.31 16.26 -10.39
C LEU A 481 8.21 16.99 -9.63
N VAL A 482 8.37 18.29 -9.37
CA VAL A 482 7.34 19.11 -8.74
C VAL A 482 6.12 19.25 -9.64
N ASP A 483 6.32 19.54 -10.93
CA ASP A 483 5.22 19.67 -11.90
C ASP A 483 4.47 18.35 -12.08
N SER A 484 5.21 17.25 -12.20
CA SER A 484 4.64 15.91 -12.29
C SER A 484 3.81 15.56 -11.05
N ALA A 485 4.32 15.85 -9.85
CA ALA A 485 3.60 15.60 -8.62
C ALA A 485 2.34 16.48 -8.52
N LEU A 486 2.42 17.74 -8.93
CA LEU A 486 1.29 18.66 -8.93
C LEU A 486 0.20 18.25 -9.93
N ILE A 487 0.56 17.91 -11.17
CA ILE A 487 -0.38 17.40 -12.18
C ILE A 487 -1.09 16.15 -11.66
N ASN A 488 -0.36 15.23 -11.03
CA ASN A 488 -0.97 14.02 -10.45
C ASN A 488 -1.91 14.35 -9.29
N GLN A 489 -1.56 15.33 -8.45
CA GLN A 489 -2.44 15.81 -7.39
C GLN A 489 -3.74 16.42 -7.95
N ILE A 490 -3.64 17.30 -8.95
CA ILE A 490 -4.80 17.91 -9.64
C ILE A 490 -5.68 16.82 -10.24
N ARG A 491 -5.08 15.90 -11.00
CA ARG A 491 -5.81 14.80 -11.63
C ARG A 491 -6.52 13.91 -10.62
N CYS A 492 -5.87 13.52 -9.52
CA CYS A 492 -6.53 12.71 -8.50
C CYS A 492 -7.69 13.46 -7.82
N THR A 493 -7.60 14.79 -7.72
CA THR A 493 -8.69 15.64 -7.23
C THR A 493 -9.83 15.72 -8.24
N MET A 494 -9.52 15.91 -9.53
CA MET A 494 -10.51 15.88 -10.61
C MET A 494 -11.15 14.50 -10.79
N GLU A 495 -10.43 13.41 -10.55
CA GLU A 495 -11.00 12.06 -10.53
C GLU A 495 -12.03 11.95 -9.40
N SER A 496 -11.72 12.44 -8.19
CA SER A 496 -12.70 12.46 -7.11
C SER A 496 -13.93 13.30 -7.45
N GLU A 497 -13.78 14.41 -8.20
CA GLU A 497 -14.89 15.27 -8.67
C GLU A 497 -15.65 14.68 -9.87
N GLY A 498 -14.98 13.99 -10.81
CA GLY A 498 -15.60 13.36 -11.98
C GLY A 498 -16.47 12.17 -11.58
N TRP A 499 -16.04 11.38 -10.60
CA TRP A 499 -16.88 10.35 -9.98
C TRP A 499 -18.10 10.95 -9.27
N LEU A 500 -17.92 12.11 -8.65
CA LEU A 500 -18.97 12.89 -7.99
C LEU A 500 -20.08 13.29 -8.99
N LEU A 501 -19.70 13.64 -10.22
CA LEU A 501 -20.62 13.97 -11.30
C LEU A 501 -21.21 12.73 -12.00
N ALA A 502 -20.46 11.63 -12.05
CA ALA A 502 -20.84 10.43 -12.80
C ALA A 502 -21.84 9.52 -12.06
N PHE A 503 -21.79 9.40 -10.72
CA PHE A 503 -22.66 8.46 -10.00
C PHE A 503 -22.86 8.81 -8.51
N TYR A 504 -24.05 9.27 -8.15
CA TYR A 504 -24.54 9.18 -6.77
C TYR A 504 -24.88 7.71 -6.48
N ALA A 505 -24.11 7.01 -5.62
CA ALA A 505 -24.65 6.05 -4.64
C ALA A 505 -23.71 4.97 -4.05
N ARG A 506 -22.72 4.45 -4.79
CA ARG A 506 -22.26 3.07 -4.49
C ARG A 506 -20.79 2.90 -4.13
N TYR A 507 -19.89 3.86 -4.39
CA TYR A 507 -18.43 3.60 -4.30
C TYR A 507 -17.67 4.60 -3.42
N ASP A 508 -17.81 4.45 -2.10
CA ASP A 508 -17.04 5.22 -1.11
C ASP A 508 -15.52 5.02 -1.26
N SER A 509 -15.09 3.87 -1.79
CA SER A 509 -13.68 3.51 -1.77
C SER A 509 -12.87 4.00 -2.96
N ILE A 510 -13.42 4.03 -4.17
CA ILE A 510 -12.74 4.61 -5.34
C ILE A 510 -12.45 6.08 -5.07
N TYR A 511 -13.43 6.78 -4.53
CA TYR A 511 -13.30 8.16 -4.05
C TYR A 511 -12.24 8.29 -2.94
N LEU A 512 -12.27 7.39 -1.95
CA LEU A 512 -11.29 7.35 -0.86
C LEU A 512 -9.86 7.10 -1.36
N ASN A 513 -9.71 6.25 -2.38
CA ASN A 513 -8.42 5.95 -2.98
C ASN A 513 -7.87 7.08 -3.84
N ALA A 514 -8.72 7.75 -4.60
CA ALA A 514 -8.33 8.98 -5.29
C ALA A 514 -7.77 10.01 -4.30
N ARG A 515 -8.38 10.11 -3.11
CA ARG A 515 -7.94 11.00 -2.04
C ARG A 515 -6.64 10.57 -1.35
N ILE A 516 -6.46 9.28 -1.08
CA ILE A 516 -5.20 8.76 -0.54
C ILE A 516 -4.06 9.04 -1.53
N ARG A 517 -4.27 8.81 -2.83
CA ARG A 517 -3.29 9.14 -3.87
C ARG A 517 -2.98 10.62 -3.94
N ALA A 518 -4.00 11.48 -3.88
CA ALA A 518 -3.79 12.93 -3.84
C ALA A 518 -2.90 13.36 -2.65
N GLN A 519 -3.01 12.69 -1.51
CA GLN A 519 -2.14 12.93 -0.35
C GLN A 519 -0.70 12.51 -0.60
N ILE A 520 -0.46 11.32 -1.13
CA ILE A 520 0.89 10.82 -1.45
C ILE A 520 1.60 11.79 -2.41
N TRP A 521 0.90 12.23 -3.46
CA TRP A 521 1.45 13.18 -4.42
C TRP A 521 1.69 14.56 -3.82
N ASN A 522 0.86 14.99 -2.86
CA ASN A 522 1.08 16.22 -2.12
C ASN A 522 2.36 16.18 -1.28
N GLU A 523 2.62 15.06 -0.59
CA GLU A 523 3.85 14.86 0.18
C GLU A 523 5.09 14.80 -0.71
N ALA A 524 5.02 14.11 -1.85
CA ALA A 524 6.09 14.10 -2.84
C ALA A 524 6.36 15.51 -3.39
N HIS A 525 5.30 16.24 -3.78
CA HIS A 525 5.38 17.63 -4.24
C HIS A 525 6.08 18.53 -3.21
N LEU A 526 5.70 18.42 -1.93
CA LEU A 526 6.30 19.15 -0.82
C LEU A 526 7.81 18.89 -0.72
N LYS A 527 8.21 17.62 -0.73
CA LYS A 527 9.61 17.20 -0.61
C LYS A 527 10.47 17.68 -1.77
N HIS A 528 10.00 17.50 -3.01
CA HIS A 528 10.72 17.93 -4.20
C HIS A 528 10.86 19.45 -4.28
N ARG A 529 9.80 20.19 -3.90
CA ARG A 529 9.87 21.65 -3.86
C ARG A 529 10.88 22.15 -2.82
N ASP A 530 10.87 21.59 -1.62
CA ASP A 530 11.82 22.02 -0.58
C ASP A 530 13.28 21.71 -0.97
N SER A 531 13.51 20.57 -1.66
CA SER A 531 14.80 20.24 -2.29
C SER A 531 15.22 21.28 -3.32
N LEU A 532 14.32 21.66 -4.24
CA LEU A 532 14.55 22.70 -5.24
C LEU A 532 14.92 24.04 -4.59
N LEU A 533 14.13 24.50 -3.62
CA LEU A 533 14.39 25.76 -2.90
C LEU A 533 15.74 25.75 -2.18
N PHE A 534 16.16 24.61 -1.64
CA PHE A 534 17.46 24.44 -1.03
C PHE A 534 18.60 24.54 -2.06
N LEU A 535 18.49 23.83 -3.19
CA LEU A 535 19.49 23.84 -4.26
C LEU A 535 19.73 25.27 -4.78
N VAL A 536 18.64 26.00 -5.05
CA VAL A 536 18.68 27.38 -5.54
C VAL A 536 19.30 28.31 -4.49
N SER A 537 18.81 28.27 -3.25
CA SER A 537 19.21 29.26 -2.24
C SER A 537 20.64 29.08 -1.73
N LYS A 538 21.11 27.83 -1.61
CA LYS A 538 22.40 27.51 -0.96
C LYS A 538 23.52 27.18 -1.96
N LYS A 539 23.27 26.34 -2.98
CA LYS A 539 24.33 25.91 -3.92
C LYS A 539 24.67 27.00 -4.93
N VAL A 540 23.67 27.56 -5.61
CA VAL A 540 23.90 28.61 -6.62
C VAL A 540 24.61 29.81 -6.00
N LYS A 541 24.14 30.29 -4.83
CA LYS A 541 24.75 31.42 -4.12
C LYS A 541 26.22 31.17 -3.76
N ARG A 542 26.57 29.95 -3.34
CA ARG A 542 27.94 29.56 -3.00
C ARG A 542 28.84 29.57 -4.23
N VAL A 543 28.40 28.95 -5.33
CA VAL A 543 29.18 28.84 -6.57
C VAL A 543 29.42 30.23 -7.18
N VAL A 544 28.37 31.07 -7.26
CA VAL A 544 28.50 32.45 -7.76
C VAL A 544 29.41 33.30 -6.86
N GLY A 545 29.29 33.15 -5.54
CA GLY A 545 30.13 33.86 -4.59
C GLY A 545 31.62 33.50 -4.73
N GLN A 546 31.93 32.22 -4.95
CA GLN A 546 33.31 31.77 -5.15
C GLN A 546 33.88 32.26 -6.48
N HIS A 547 33.08 32.16 -7.56
CA HIS A 547 33.43 32.69 -8.88
C HIS A 547 33.81 34.19 -8.85
N TYR A 548 33.07 35.00 -8.09
CA TYR A 548 33.38 36.42 -7.93
C TYR A 548 34.68 36.68 -7.16
N LYS A 549 34.96 35.88 -6.13
CA LYS A 549 36.21 35.97 -5.35
C LYS A 549 37.42 35.63 -6.23
N ASN A 550 37.33 34.54 -7.01
CA ASN A 550 38.40 34.11 -7.91
C ASN A 550 38.74 35.22 -8.91
N LEU A 551 37.73 35.83 -9.54
CA LEU A 551 37.92 36.94 -10.47
C LEU A 551 38.61 38.16 -9.84
N SER A 552 38.25 38.48 -8.60
CA SER A 552 38.84 39.60 -7.87
C SER A 552 40.31 39.32 -7.50
N SER A 553 40.65 38.07 -7.19
CA SER A 553 42.03 37.64 -6.93
C SER A 553 42.88 37.61 -8.19
N MET A 554 42.36 37.07 -9.30
CA MET A 554 43.06 37.07 -10.60
C MET A 554 43.44 38.49 -11.03
N LYS A 555 42.51 39.46 -10.87
CA LYS A 555 42.79 40.86 -11.19
C LYS A 555 43.95 41.43 -10.36
N ARG A 556 44.05 41.05 -9.08
CA ARG A 556 45.15 41.49 -8.22
C ARG A 556 46.48 40.87 -8.67
N GLY A 557 46.50 39.56 -8.92
CA GLY A 557 47.70 38.87 -9.41
C GLY A 557 48.23 39.45 -10.72
N ILE A 558 47.35 39.68 -11.70
CA ILE A 558 47.73 40.31 -12.98
C ILE A 558 48.31 41.71 -12.77
N LYS A 559 47.70 42.53 -11.91
CA LYS A 559 48.21 43.88 -11.62
C LYS A 559 49.59 43.84 -10.96
N THR A 560 49.80 42.91 -10.03
CA THR A 560 51.10 42.71 -9.38
C THR A 560 52.15 42.31 -10.40
N ALA A 561 51.87 41.32 -11.25
CA ALA A 561 52.78 40.88 -12.30
C ALA A 561 53.10 41.99 -13.32
N GLN A 562 52.12 42.81 -13.70
CA GLN A 562 52.34 43.96 -14.58
C GLN A 562 53.24 45.04 -13.95
N SER A 563 53.09 45.30 -12.65
CA SER A 563 53.95 46.23 -11.91
C SER A 563 55.39 45.72 -11.89
N LEU A 564 55.58 44.46 -11.48
CA LEU A 564 56.89 43.82 -11.40
C LEU A 564 57.57 43.73 -12.76
N TYR A 565 56.84 43.43 -13.83
CA TYR A 565 57.37 43.46 -15.20
C TYR A 565 57.89 44.85 -15.59
N THR A 566 57.15 45.91 -15.26
CA THR A 566 57.54 47.29 -15.57
C THR A 566 58.79 47.73 -14.78
N GLU A 567 58.92 47.23 -13.55
CA GLU A 567 60.11 47.45 -12.71
C GLU A 567 61.34 46.66 -13.18
N LEU A 568 61.15 45.44 -13.68
CA LEU A 568 62.25 44.54 -14.08
C LEU A 568 62.75 44.76 -15.51
N SER A 569 61.90 45.26 -16.41
CA SER A 569 62.20 45.39 -17.84
C SER A 569 63.47 46.18 -18.21
N PRO A 570 63.94 47.17 -17.41
CA PRO A 570 65.21 47.85 -17.70
C PRO A 570 66.47 47.08 -17.27
N PHE A 571 66.35 46.02 -16.47
CA PHE A 571 67.48 45.43 -15.72
C PHE A 571 67.76 43.96 -16.02
N VAL A 572 66.77 43.20 -16.52
CA VAL A 572 66.89 41.76 -16.79
C VAL A 572 66.22 41.46 -18.13
N ASP A 573 66.73 40.48 -18.86
CA ASP A 573 66.01 39.92 -20.01
C ASP A 573 64.68 39.32 -19.52
N VAL A 574 63.59 39.99 -19.84
CA VAL A 574 62.23 39.67 -19.41
C VAL A 574 61.38 39.19 -20.59
N ASP A 575 61.98 38.73 -21.68
CA ASP A 575 61.24 38.28 -22.87
C ASP A 575 60.31 37.10 -22.55
N GLU A 576 60.80 36.12 -21.78
CA GLU A 576 59.99 34.98 -21.32
C GLU A 576 58.87 35.43 -20.36
N LEU A 577 59.17 36.33 -19.41
CA LEU A 577 58.19 36.89 -18.49
C LEU A 577 57.12 37.71 -19.23
N GLY A 578 57.52 38.45 -20.26
CA GLY A 578 56.66 39.25 -21.13
C GLY A 578 55.74 38.38 -22.01
N ALA A 579 56.27 37.30 -22.59
CA ALA A 579 55.50 36.31 -23.34
C ALA A 579 54.48 35.59 -22.43
N ASN A 580 54.89 35.21 -21.23
CA ASN A 580 54.00 34.61 -20.23
C ASN A 580 52.91 35.59 -19.77
N LEU A 581 53.24 36.87 -19.56
CA LEU A 581 52.27 37.92 -19.24
C LEU A 581 51.25 38.15 -20.36
N LEU A 582 51.68 38.16 -21.63
CA LEU A 582 50.79 38.30 -22.78
C LEU A 582 49.84 37.11 -22.91
N LYS A 583 50.36 35.89 -22.75
CA LYS A 583 49.57 34.65 -22.74
C LYS A 583 48.53 34.66 -21.63
N LEU A 584 48.94 35.00 -20.40
CA LEU A 584 48.04 35.07 -19.24
C LEU A 584 47.02 36.21 -19.33
N ASN A 585 47.40 37.36 -19.88
CA ASN A 585 46.46 38.45 -20.15
C ASN A 585 45.38 38.03 -21.17
N SER A 586 45.78 37.30 -22.22
CA SER A 586 44.86 36.77 -23.22
C SER A 586 43.92 35.70 -22.61
N GLN A 587 44.45 34.81 -21.77
CA GLN A 587 43.66 33.83 -21.02
C GLN A 587 42.74 34.48 -19.97
N ALA A 588 43.17 35.58 -19.33
CA ALA A 588 42.34 36.34 -18.41
C ALA A 588 41.17 37.00 -19.13
N VAL A 589 41.37 37.56 -20.33
CA VAL A 589 40.28 38.08 -21.18
C VAL A 589 39.27 36.98 -21.49
N LEU A 590 39.73 35.80 -21.90
CA LEU A 590 38.87 34.63 -22.12
C LEU A 590 38.11 34.23 -20.84
N SER A 591 38.75 34.32 -19.67
CA SER A 591 38.12 34.08 -18.36
C SER A 591 37.03 35.11 -18.04
N PHE A 592 37.24 36.40 -18.37
CA PHE A 592 36.22 37.45 -18.25
C PHE A 592 35.04 37.22 -19.22
N GLU A 593 35.29 36.78 -20.45
CA GLU A 593 34.23 36.39 -21.41
C GLU A 593 33.39 35.23 -20.89
N ASN A 594 34.06 34.20 -20.37
CA ASN A 594 33.42 33.07 -19.71
C ASN A 594 32.56 33.53 -18.52
N HIS A 595 33.01 34.52 -17.76
CA HIS A 595 32.25 35.11 -16.65
C HIS A 595 31.00 35.83 -17.13
N LEU A 596 31.12 36.67 -18.16
CA LEU A 596 29.99 37.36 -18.78
C LEU A 596 28.93 36.37 -19.28
N PHE A 597 29.38 35.30 -19.94
CA PHE A 597 28.54 34.20 -20.37
C PHE A 597 27.81 33.55 -19.18
N ILE A 598 28.53 33.18 -18.10
CA ILE A 598 27.94 32.61 -16.88
C ILE A 598 26.87 33.52 -16.27
N TYR A 599 27.14 34.83 -16.21
CA TYR A 599 26.18 35.80 -15.66
C TYR A 599 24.94 35.99 -16.54
N ASP A 600 25.09 35.94 -17.86
CA ASP A 600 23.97 35.98 -18.80
C ASP A 600 23.14 34.68 -18.70
N SER A 601 23.78 33.50 -18.63
CA SER A 601 23.09 32.23 -18.37
C SER A 601 22.38 32.20 -17.01
N LEU A 602 23.00 32.72 -15.95
CA LEU A 602 22.39 32.85 -14.62
C LEU A 602 21.16 33.77 -14.64
N ARG A 603 21.20 34.83 -15.44
CA ARG A 603 20.08 35.77 -15.57
C ARG A 603 18.87 35.08 -16.20
N GLU A 604 19.10 34.36 -17.30
CA GLU A 604 18.08 33.58 -18.00
C GLU A 604 17.51 32.49 -17.09
N ARG A 605 18.35 31.67 -16.48
CA ARG A 605 17.90 30.61 -15.56
C ARG A 605 17.11 31.14 -14.35
N ASN A 606 17.52 32.27 -13.78
CA ASN A 606 16.77 32.87 -12.67
C ASN A 606 15.40 33.41 -13.13
N PHE A 607 15.30 33.89 -14.38
CA PHE A 607 14.04 34.31 -14.97
C PHE A 607 13.10 33.11 -15.15
N ASP A 608 13.57 32.04 -15.76
CA ASP A 608 12.82 30.79 -15.96
C ASP A 608 12.32 30.23 -14.63
N LEU A 609 13.19 30.18 -13.61
CA LEU A 609 12.83 29.72 -12.28
C LEU A 609 11.73 30.60 -11.64
N ASN A 610 11.82 31.93 -11.79
CA ASN A 610 10.78 32.82 -11.25
C ASN A 610 9.45 32.63 -11.94
N PHE A 611 9.45 32.54 -13.27
CA PHE A 611 8.26 32.27 -14.06
C PHE A 611 7.60 30.96 -13.62
N TRP A 612 8.41 29.92 -13.43
CA TRP A 612 7.95 28.64 -12.95
C TRP A 612 7.37 28.69 -11.52
N LEU A 613 8.03 29.36 -10.57
CA LEU A 613 7.53 29.52 -9.20
C LEU A 613 6.18 30.25 -9.16
N GLU A 614 5.99 31.25 -10.03
CA GLU A 614 4.73 31.99 -10.16
C GLU A 614 3.61 31.11 -10.73
N LYS A 615 3.91 30.35 -11.80
CA LYS A 615 2.98 29.36 -12.38
C LYS A 615 2.56 28.31 -11.35
N ASN A 616 3.51 27.66 -10.68
CA ASN A 616 3.24 26.66 -9.64
C ASN A 616 2.37 27.23 -8.50
N THR A 617 2.61 28.49 -8.10
CA THR A 617 1.79 29.16 -7.08
C THR A 617 0.34 29.34 -7.53
N LYS A 618 0.10 29.65 -8.81
CA LYS A 618 -1.25 29.82 -9.36
C LYS A 618 -2.00 28.49 -9.37
N GLU A 619 -1.38 27.44 -9.88
CA GLU A 619 -1.96 26.09 -9.97
C GLU A 619 -2.29 25.53 -8.57
N GLN A 620 -1.42 25.75 -7.58
CA GLN A 620 -1.69 25.38 -6.18
C GLN A 620 -2.92 26.09 -5.57
N LYS A 621 -3.16 27.36 -5.94
CA LYS A 621 -4.35 28.09 -5.49
C LYS A 621 -5.63 27.58 -6.15
N GLU A 622 -5.56 27.21 -7.43
CA GLU A 622 -6.70 26.63 -8.15
C GLU A 622 -7.10 25.29 -7.54
N LEU A 623 -6.12 24.44 -7.20
CA LEU A 623 -6.35 23.19 -6.48
C LEU A 623 -7.03 23.41 -5.12
N ILE A 624 -6.56 24.40 -4.35
CA ILE A 624 -7.17 24.80 -3.07
C ILE A 624 -8.65 25.21 -3.22
N ARG A 625 -8.99 25.92 -4.31
CA ARG A 625 -10.36 26.38 -4.58
C ARG A 625 -11.28 25.21 -4.96
N GLY A 626 -10.83 24.29 -5.82
CA GLY A 626 -11.60 23.09 -6.18
C GLY A 626 -11.98 22.27 -4.94
N CYS A 627 -11.01 22.01 -4.06
CA CYS A 627 -11.30 21.30 -2.83
C CYS A 627 -12.23 22.04 -1.84
N ALA A 628 -12.38 23.37 -1.93
CA ALA A 628 -13.31 24.12 -1.09
C ALA A 628 -14.77 23.93 -1.54
N TRP A 629 -15.00 23.81 -2.85
CA TRP A 629 -16.29 23.42 -3.41
C TRP A 629 -16.70 22.01 -2.96
N GLU A 630 -15.77 21.06 -2.86
CA GLU A 630 -16.07 19.71 -2.34
C GLU A 630 -16.62 19.69 -0.89
N LYS A 631 -16.26 20.68 -0.06
CA LYS A 631 -16.81 20.74 1.31
C LYS A 631 -18.31 21.00 1.33
N SER A 632 -18.84 21.72 0.33
CA SER A 632 -20.28 22.03 0.26
C SER A 632 -21.10 20.84 -0.24
N THR A 633 -20.53 19.95 -1.06
CA THR A 633 -21.20 18.76 -1.62
C THR A 633 -21.13 17.52 -0.73
N ALA A 634 -20.26 17.51 0.30
CA ALA A 634 -20.12 16.40 1.24
C ALA A 634 -21.38 16.09 2.08
N GLY A 635 -22.23 17.08 2.33
CA GLY A 635 -23.49 16.92 3.07
C GLY A 635 -24.54 16.08 2.33
N PRO A 636 -24.87 16.41 1.07
CA PRO A 636 -25.69 15.59 0.18
C PRO A 636 -25.26 14.11 0.11
N HIS A 637 -23.96 13.81 -0.05
CA HIS A 637 -23.48 12.42 -0.13
C HIS A 637 -23.73 11.61 1.13
N ARG A 638 -23.46 12.21 2.30
CA ARG A 638 -23.74 11.57 3.59
C ARG A 638 -25.19 11.13 3.72
N ARG A 639 -26.13 11.94 3.22
CA ARG A 639 -27.56 11.62 3.24
C ARG A 639 -27.91 10.47 2.29
N PHE A 640 -27.19 10.33 1.19
CA PHE A 640 -27.41 9.25 0.24
C PHE A 640 -26.95 7.88 0.78
N ASN A 641 -25.72 7.77 1.28
CA ASN A 641 -25.20 6.48 1.80
C ASN A 641 -26.06 5.95 2.94
N GLN A 642 -26.51 6.85 3.83
CA GLN A 642 -27.47 6.51 4.88
C GLN A 642 -28.79 5.93 4.35
N ARG A 643 -29.26 6.33 3.16
CA ARG A 643 -30.46 5.75 2.53
C ARG A 643 -30.19 4.34 2.01
N PHE A 644 -29.01 4.07 1.46
CA PHE A 644 -28.64 2.74 0.95
C PHE A 644 -28.49 1.72 2.09
N GLU A 645 -27.71 2.05 3.13
CA GLU A 645 -27.57 1.21 4.33
C GLU A 645 -28.95 0.91 4.91
N ARG A 646 -29.80 1.95 5.03
CA ARG A 646 -31.19 1.79 5.47
C ARG A 646 -31.96 0.78 4.61
N SER A 647 -31.76 0.75 3.30
CA SER A 647 -32.43 -0.21 2.40
C SER A 647 -32.10 -1.68 2.75
N ARG A 648 -30.82 -1.98 3.03
CA ARG A 648 -30.38 -3.34 3.44
C ARG A 648 -31.08 -3.79 4.72
N TYR A 649 -31.14 -2.92 5.72
CA TYR A 649 -31.83 -3.21 6.98
C TYR A 649 -33.34 -3.38 6.80
N LEU A 650 -33.96 -2.55 5.96
CA LEU A 650 -35.39 -2.64 5.69
C LEU A 650 -35.77 -3.99 5.09
N SER A 651 -34.91 -4.57 4.24
CA SER A 651 -35.13 -5.92 3.70
C SER A 651 -35.17 -6.98 4.80
N GLN A 652 -34.18 -6.99 5.70
CA GLN A 652 -34.14 -7.97 6.79
C GLN A 652 -35.28 -7.75 7.79
N LEU A 653 -35.56 -6.50 8.15
CA LEU A 653 -36.67 -6.17 9.03
C LEU A 653 -38.03 -6.60 8.45
N LYS A 654 -38.18 -6.57 7.12
CA LYS A 654 -39.38 -7.08 6.45
C LYS A 654 -39.52 -8.59 6.63
N GLN A 655 -38.47 -9.36 6.37
CA GLN A 655 -38.47 -10.83 6.58
C GLN A 655 -38.80 -11.20 8.03
N ILE A 656 -38.16 -10.52 9.00
CA ILE A 656 -38.43 -10.72 10.42
C ILE A 656 -39.88 -10.39 10.77
N SER A 657 -40.46 -9.35 10.16
CA SER A 657 -41.87 -9.01 10.34
C SER A 657 -42.80 -10.11 9.81
N GLU A 658 -42.48 -10.69 8.65
CA GLU A 658 -43.23 -11.81 8.08
C GLU A 658 -43.19 -13.04 9.00
N HIS A 659 -42.02 -13.37 9.54
CA HIS A 659 -41.87 -14.44 10.54
C HIS A 659 -42.65 -14.16 11.82
N GLN A 660 -42.60 -12.93 12.34
CA GLN A 660 -43.36 -12.54 13.52
C GLN A 660 -44.88 -12.67 13.30
N HIS A 661 -45.37 -12.27 12.13
CA HIS A 661 -46.79 -12.43 11.78
C HIS A 661 -47.18 -13.90 11.66
N ALA A 662 -46.33 -14.75 11.07
CA ALA A 662 -46.57 -16.18 10.99
C ALA A 662 -46.67 -16.81 12.40
N LEU A 663 -45.71 -16.53 13.29
CA LEU A 663 -45.72 -16.99 14.67
C LEU A 663 -46.97 -16.53 15.43
N SER A 664 -47.32 -15.24 15.32
CA SER A 664 -48.48 -14.68 16.01
C SER A 664 -49.79 -15.32 15.54
N ARG A 665 -49.94 -15.56 14.23
CA ARG A 665 -51.11 -16.26 13.67
C ARG A 665 -51.20 -17.69 14.19
N ASN A 666 -50.10 -18.45 14.11
CA ASN A 666 -50.09 -19.85 14.55
C ASN A 666 -50.37 -19.97 16.07
N LYS A 667 -49.80 -19.05 16.87
CA LYS A 667 -50.03 -18.98 18.32
C LYS A 667 -51.48 -18.66 18.67
N ALA A 668 -52.15 -17.82 17.88
CA ALA A 668 -53.58 -17.52 18.06
C ALA A 668 -54.48 -18.74 17.77
N VAL A 669 -54.17 -19.51 16.71
CA VAL A 669 -54.87 -20.76 16.39
C VAL A 669 -54.76 -21.76 17.55
N ILE A 670 -53.53 -22.04 17.99
CA ILE A 670 -53.27 -22.97 19.09
C ILE A 670 -53.95 -22.53 20.39
N ARG A 671 -53.95 -21.24 20.71
CA ARG A 671 -54.67 -20.72 21.88
C ARG A 671 -56.17 -20.99 21.79
N GLY A 672 -56.75 -20.91 20.59
CA GLY A 672 -58.14 -21.28 20.33
C GLY A 672 -58.40 -22.75 20.65
N GLU A 673 -57.56 -23.65 20.11
CA GLU A 673 -57.65 -25.10 20.34
C GLU A 673 -57.49 -25.46 21.83
N LEU A 674 -56.48 -24.91 22.51
CA LEU A 674 -56.28 -25.12 23.95
C LEU A 674 -57.49 -24.65 24.77
N LYS A 675 -58.16 -23.58 24.34
CA LYS A 675 -59.38 -23.11 24.99
C LYS A 675 -60.54 -24.08 24.78
N ALA A 676 -60.69 -24.64 23.57
CA ALA A 676 -61.70 -25.64 23.25
C ALA A 676 -61.48 -26.94 24.06
N ILE A 677 -60.24 -27.45 24.08
CA ILE A 677 -59.86 -28.64 24.86
C ILE A 677 -60.17 -28.43 26.35
N ARG A 678 -59.79 -27.28 26.93
CA ARG A 678 -60.09 -26.96 28.33
C ARG A 678 -61.59 -26.86 28.62
N GLN A 679 -62.40 -26.42 27.66
CA GLN A 679 -63.85 -26.40 27.80
C GLN A 679 -64.43 -27.81 27.77
N GLU A 680 -63.94 -28.68 26.90
CA GLU A 680 -64.37 -30.07 26.80
C GLU A 680 -64.02 -30.87 28.07
N ILE A 681 -62.81 -30.70 28.61
CA ILE A 681 -62.41 -31.32 29.89
C ILE A 681 -63.37 -30.92 31.01
N LYS A 682 -63.67 -29.61 31.15
CA LYS A 682 -64.61 -29.12 32.16
C LYS A 682 -66.02 -29.71 32.00
N LEU A 683 -66.49 -29.89 30.76
CA LEU A 683 -67.79 -30.51 30.48
C LEU A 683 -67.81 -31.98 30.91
N ARG A 684 -66.73 -32.73 30.63
CA ARG A 684 -66.60 -34.14 31.05
C ARG A 684 -66.53 -34.28 32.57
N GLU A 685 -65.75 -33.44 33.25
CA GLU A 685 -65.68 -33.41 34.71
C GLU A 685 -67.04 -33.10 35.34
N GLN A 686 -67.82 -32.18 34.76
CA GLN A 686 -69.19 -31.89 35.21
C GLN A 686 -70.14 -33.06 34.97
N GLN A 687 -69.98 -33.81 33.88
CA GLN A 687 -70.78 -35.00 33.59
C GLN A 687 -70.44 -36.16 34.55
N ASP A 688 -69.16 -36.39 34.85
CA ASP A 688 -68.72 -37.39 35.83
C ASP A 688 -69.22 -37.06 37.25
N ILE A 689 -69.18 -35.78 37.65
CA ILE A 689 -69.74 -35.33 38.94
C ILE A 689 -71.27 -35.48 38.98
N SER A 690 -71.96 -35.36 37.85
CA SER A 690 -73.42 -35.54 37.78
C SER A 690 -73.88 -37.01 37.70
N SER A 691 -72.95 -37.93 37.43
CA SER A 691 -73.21 -39.37 37.29
C SER A 691 -72.71 -40.20 38.48
N GLN A 692 -71.89 -39.61 39.36
CA GLN A 692 -71.68 -40.03 40.75
C GLN A 692 -72.78 -39.48 41.66
#